data_AF-A0AA97JWL9-F1
#
_entry.id   AF-A0AA97JWL9-F1
#
_cell.length_a   1.000
_cell.length_b   1.000
_cell.length_c   1.000
_cell.angle_alpha   90.00
_cell.angle_beta   90.00
_cell.angle_gamma   90.00
#
_symmetry.space_group_name_H-M   'P 1'
#
loop_
_entity.id
_entity.type
_entity.pdbx_description
1 polymer ?
#
loop_
_entity_poly.entity_id
_entity_poly.type
_entity_poly.pdbx_seq_one_letter_code
_entity_poly.pdbx_strand_id
1 'polypeptide(L)'
;MSVVGIDLGFQNCYIAVARSGGIETIANEYSDRCTPACISLGSKARTIGNAAKSQIITNIKNTLHGFKKLHGRAFDDPYIKAERIKLPYELQKMPNGSAGVKVRYLDEERPFSIEQVTGMLLVKLKETSESALKKPVADCVISIPSFFSDAERRSVMAAAQVAGLNCLRLMNETTAVALAYGIYKQDLPTLEERPRNVVFVDMGHSAYQVSICAFNKGKLKVLATTFDPFLGGRNFDEALVDYFCDEFRVKYKLNVKDNARALLRLYQECEKLKKLMSANASDLPMNIECFMNDIDVSSKMNRAQFEQMCASLLSRVEPPLRAVMDQAKLQRDDIYSIEIVGGATRIPSVKEQICKFFGKDISTTLNADEAVARGCALQCAILSPAFKVREFSITDVVPYSITLRWQSSYEEGTGECEVFSKNHAAPFSKVITFHKKEPFELEAFYTHPHDVPYPDTRIGHFVIQNVGPQHDGDNSKVKVKVRVNVHGIFSVANASIIEKQNVEGDASDVPMDTELSCKDQSKDELAKMQVDQDDGNHRNQTEQHSQADEETDNLGAEGKTASGDKLDNAVQSGKAKTKIKSIDLPIQANLYRQVGQDLINCYIENEGKMMMQDKLEKEKNDAKNAVEEYVYDLRDKLCGVYEKFITEDDSSKITLMLEDTENWLYEDGEDQPKHVYVEKLQEMKKFGDPIHERHMEHEERPKALNELGKKLQLLMKAVEGYKNKDEKYEHIDPVDMEKVEKYTTEAMNWLNAKMNAQNRLSLTQDPVVKVAEIIAKYKELDNLCNPIIYKPKPKVEPQSEGQAKSNEHNGPMNGQSGTDTKSEDSCQQTKSSEEMDMD
;
A
#
# COMPACT_ATOMS: atom_id res chain seq x y z
N MET A 1 -2.52 -5.43 -9.45
CA MET A 1 -2.86 -4.41 -8.44
C MET A 1 -2.16 -4.75 -7.14
N SER A 2 -1.57 -3.77 -6.48
CA SER A 2 -0.92 -3.92 -5.17
C SER A 2 -1.83 -3.36 -4.10
N VAL A 3 -1.98 -4.05 -2.96
CA VAL A 3 -2.85 -3.60 -1.86
C VAL A 3 -1.96 -2.97 -0.78
N VAL A 4 -2.15 -1.66 -0.56
CA VAL A 4 -1.35 -0.86 0.37
C VAL A 4 -2.27 0.06 1.19
N GLY A 5 -2.16 -0.05 2.51
CA GLY A 5 -2.74 0.87 3.48
C GLY A 5 -1.66 1.72 4.13
N ILE A 6 -1.81 3.03 4.08
CA ILE A 6 -0.89 4.00 4.67
C ILE A 6 -1.57 4.66 5.86
N ASP A 7 -1.02 4.49 7.05
CA ASP A 7 -1.29 5.40 8.15
C ASP A 7 -0.37 6.62 8.06
N LEU A 8 -0.92 7.76 7.66
CA LEU A 8 -0.20 9.03 7.51
C LEU A 8 -0.15 9.75 8.86
N GLY A 9 0.47 9.17 9.87
CA GLY A 9 0.52 9.75 11.22
C GLY A 9 1.30 11.08 11.32
N PHE A 10 1.05 11.87 12.39
CA PHE A 10 1.64 13.22 12.54
C PHE A 10 3.15 13.22 12.83
N GLN A 11 3.66 12.16 13.48
CA GLN A 11 5.07 12.05 13.90
C GLN A 11 5.78 10.88 13.20
N ASN A 12 5.12 9.73 13.11
CA ASN A 12 5.56 8.57 12.34
C ASN A 12 4.37 8.07 11.51
N CYS A 13 4.66 7.43 10.38
CA CYS A 13 3.71 6.78 9.51
C CYS A 13 3.95 5.26 9.53
N TYR A 14 2.89 4.48 9.30
CA TYR A 14 2.93 3.02 9.24
C TYR A 14 2.37 2.55 7.90
N ILE A 15 2.93 1.46 7.36
CA ILE A 15 2.45 0.86 6.11
C ILE A 15 2.04 -0.58 6.37
N ALA A 16 0.87 -0.97 5.86
CA ALA A 16 0.46 -2.36 5.80
C ALA A 16 0.13 -2.78 4.36
N VAL A 17 0.36 -4.05 4.04
CA VAL A 17 0.16 -4.64 2.71
C VAL A 17 -0.54 -5.98 2.80
N ALA A 18 -1.13 -6.44 1.69
CA ALA A 18 -1.60 -7.82 1.59
C ALA A 18 -0.47 -8.76 1.16
N ARG A 19 -0.17 -9.78 2.00
CA ARG A 19 0.80 -10.84 1.71
C ARG A 19 0.30 -12.17 2.29
N SER A 20 0.58 -13.28 1.61
CA SER A 20 0.29 -14.66 2.09
C SER A 20 -1.15 -14.91 2.57
N GLY A 21 -2.15 -14.24 1.99
CA GLY A 21 -3.56 -14.36 2.37
C GLY A 21 -3.99 -13.54 3.59
N GLY A 22 -3.08 -12.76 4.20
CA GLY A 22 -3.35 -11.86 5.32
C GLY A 22 -2.93 -10.41 5.04
N ILE A 23 -3.09 -9.56 6.06
CA ILE A 23 -2.60 -8.18 6.08
C ILE A 23 -1.50 -8.04 7.14
N GLU A 24 -0.32 -7.59 6.73
CA GLU A 24 0.85 -7.41 7.60
C GLU A 24 1.41 -5.99 7.47
N THR A 25 2.05 -5.48 8.52
CA THR A 25 2.84 -4.25 8.47
C THR A 25 4.25 -4.52 7.98
N ILE A 26 4.76 -3.65 7.12
CA ILE A 26 6.12 -3.77 6.57
C ILE A 26 7.12 -2.89 7.31
N ALA A 27 8.38 -3.29 7.27
CA ALA A 27 9.50 -2.47 7.73
C ALA A 27 10.05 -1.60 6.59
N ASN A 28 10.68 -0.48 6.95
CA ASN A 28 11.47 0.35 6.05
C ASN A 28 12.93 -0.15 5.96
N GLU A 29 13.79 0.58 5.23
CA GLU A 29 15.19 0.20 5.02
C GLU A 29 16.06 0.19 6.29
N TYR A 30 15.58 0.76 7.41
CA TYR A 30 16.23 0.69 8.72
C TYR A 30 15.72 -0.49 9.58
N SER A 31 14.89 -1.37 8.99
CA SER A 31 14.14 -2.43 9.69
C SER A 31 13.08 -1.95 10.70
N ASP A 32 12.84 -0.64 10.80
CA ASP A 32 11.75 -0.07 11.59
C ASP A 32 10.40 -0.29 10.90
N ARG A 33 9.36 -0.67 11.67
CA ARG A 33 7.96 -0.70 11.17
C ARG A 33 7.30 0.67 11.05
N CYS A 34 8.00 1.75 11.42
CA CYS A 34 7.50 3.11 11.34
C CYS A 34 8.49 4.02 10.61
N THR A 35 7.99 4.86 9.72
CA THR A 35 8.79 5.84 9.00
C THR A 35 8.42 7.24 9.53
N PRO A 36 9.35 8.00 10.13
CA PRO A 36 9.08 9.34 10.62
C PRO A 36 8.45 10.27 9.57
N ALA A 37 7.48 11.08 9.97
CA ALA A 37 6.86 12.13 9.15
C ALA A 37 7.78 13.35 9.06
N CYS A 38 8.98 13.15 8.48
CA CYS A 38 10.09 14.09 8.50
C CYS A 38 10.82 14.09 7.15
N ILE A 39 11.18 15.29 6.66
CA ILE A 39 11.86 15.51 5.37
C ILE A 39 12.97 16.55 5.60
N SER A 40 14.21 16.24 5.25
CA SER A 40 15.36 17.14 5.33
C SER A 40 15.82 17.48 3.91
N LEU A 41 15.83 18.77 3.58
CA LEU A 41 16.24 19.27 2.27
C LEU A 41 17.68 19.78 2.35
N GLY A 42 18.58 19.20 1.54
CA GLY A 42 20.01 19.49 1.54
C GLY A 42 20.51 20.22 0.29
N SER A 43 21.84 20.37 0.20
CA SER A 43 22.54 20.97 -0.95
C SER A 43 22.68 20.06 -2.16
N LYS A 44 22.67 18.72 -1.99
CA LYS A 44 22.85 17.74 -3.08
C LYS A 44 21.59 16.93 -3.41
N ALA A 45 20.84 16.54 -2.39
CA ALA A 45 19.63 15.72 -2.46
C ALA A 45 18.75 15.98 -1.24
N ARG A 46 17.57 15.37 -1.19
CA ARG A 46 16.71 15.35 -0.01
C ARG A 46 16.76 14.00 0.70
N THR A 47 16.53 14.00 2.00
CA THR A 47 16.35 12.78 2.79
C THR A 47 14.98 12.79 3.46
N ILE A 48 14.41 11.60 3.67
CA ILE A 48 13.02 11.42 4.11
C ILE A 48 12.97 10.27 5.13
N GLY A 49 12.11 10.37 6.14
CA GLY A 49 11.94 9.33 7.16
C GLY A 49 13.07 9.32 8.19
N ASN A 50 13.63 8.15 8.46
CA ASN A 50 14.70 7.95 9.45
C ASN A 50 15.93 8.83 9.16
N ALA A 51 16.37 8.90 7.90
CA ALA A 51 17.51 9.74 7.49
C ALA A 51 17.29 11.23 7.81
N ALA A 52 16.09 11.76 7.51
CA ALA A 52 15.73 13.13 7.84
C ALA A 52 15.68 13.38 9.35
N LYS A 53 15.11 12.43 10.10
CA LYS A 53 15.03 12.49 11.57
C LYS A 53 16.41 12.53 12.22
N SER A 54 17.40 11.83 11.69
CA SER A 54 18.80 11.91 12.16
C SER A 54 19.43 13.29 11.89
N GLN A 55 19.02 13.97 10.82
CA GLN A 55 19.51 15.31 10.44
C GLN A 55 18.77 16.48 11.13
N ILE A 56 17.70 16.23 11.91
CA ILE A 56 16.82 17.28 12.44
C ILE A 56 17.52 18.31 13.34
N ILE A 57 18.63 17.94 13.98
CA ILE A 57 19.45 18.84 14.83
C ILE A 57 20.48 19.62 14.00
N THR A 58 21.03 19.03 12.94
CA THR A 58 22.10 19.62 12.12
C THR A 58 21.54 20.50 11.00
N ASN A 59 20.49 20.05 10.32
CA ASN A 59 19.81 20.76 9.24
C ASN A 59 18.47 21.40 9.70
N ILE A 60 18.45 21.94 10.92
CA ILE A 60 17.22 22.29 11.66
C ILE A 60 16.26 23.24 10.91
N LYS A 61 16.78 24.16 10.09
CA LYS A 61 15.97 25.12 9.31
C LYS A 61 15.33 24.55 8.05
N ASN A 62 15.87 23.45 7.52
CA ASN A 62 15.38 22.81 6.29
C ASN A 62 14.82 21.39 6.56
N THR A 63 14.66 21.02 7.84
CA THR A 63 14.08 19.73 8.25
C THR A 63 12.63 19.89 8.70
N LEU A 64 11.73 19.61 7.77
CA LEU A 64 10.28 19.71 7.90
C LEU A 64 9.74 18.54 8.73
N HIS A 65 8.84 18.85 9.67
CA HIS A 65 8.19 17.89 10.57
C HIS A 65 6.88 18.47 11.13
N GLY A 66 5.91 17.63 11.49
CA GLY A 66 4.62 18.09 12.04
C GLY A 66 3.68 18.79 11.04
N PHE A 67 4.02 18.78 9.75
CA PHE A 67 3.29 19.49 8.69
C PHE A 67 1.88 18.94 8.39
N LYS A 68 1.51 17.75 8.87
CA LYS A 68 0.19 17.12 8.65
C LYS A 68 -1.00 18.05 8.98
N LYS A 69 -0.89 18.89 10.01
CA LYS A 69 -1.97 19.84 10.39
C LYS A 69 -1.95 21.17 9.61
N LEU A 70 -1.00 21.37 8.71
CA LEU A 70 -0.90 22.57 7.88
C LEU A 70 -1.69 22.42 6.55
N HIS A 71 -2.15 21.21 6.21
CA HIS A 71 -2.94 20.90 5.01
C HIS A 71 -4.15 21.84 4.84
N GLY A 72 -4.37 22.33 3.61
CA GLY A 72 -5.51 23.18 3.21
C GLY A 72 -5.58 24.58 3.86
N ARG A 73 -4.90 24.83 4.98
CA ARG A 73 -5.07 26.01 5.83
C ARG A 73 -4.58 27.31 5.19
N ALA A 74 -5.20 28.41 5.61
CA ALA A 74 -4.73 29.76 5.29
C ALA A 74 -3.38 30.04 5.99
N PHE A 75 -2.49 30.78 5.33
CA PHE A 75 -1.32 31.32 6.04
C PHE A 75 -1.70 32.20 7.25
N ASP A 76 -2.87 32.86 7.16
CA ASP A 76 -3.40 33.75 8.17
C ASP A 76 -4.28 33.06 9.24
N ASP A 77 -4.39 31.73 9.23
CA ASP A 77 -5.14 30.93 10.22
C ASP A 77 -4.54 31.11 11.64
N PRO A 78 -5.35 31.35 12.69
CA PRO A 78 -4.87 31.40 14.08
C PRO A 78 -4.02 30.19 14.51
N TYR A 79 -4.33 28.98 14.04
CA TYR A 79 -3.53 27.78 14.30
C TYR A 79 -2.13 27.89 13.66
N ILE A 80 -2.08 28.30 12.39
CA ILE A 80 -0.81 28.49 11.66
C ILE A 80 0.03 29.58 12.31
N LYS A 81 -0.59 30.67 12.77
CA LYS A 81 0.08 31.75 13.51
C LYS A 81 0.67 31.27 14.84
N ALA A 82 -0.03 30.42 15.58
CA ALA A 82 0.48 29.85 16.83
C ALA A 82 1.63 28.85 16.60
N GLU A 83 1.53 27.98 15.59
CA GLU A 83 2.56 26.99 15.27
C GLU A 83 3.82 27.62 14.66
N ARG A 84 3.69 28.72 13.89
CA ARG A 84 4.83 29.45 13.29
C ARG A 84 5.87 29.91 14.32
N ILE A 85 5.46 30.12 15.57
CA ILE A 85 6.36 30.52 16.67
C ILE A 85 7.11 29.31 17.27
N LYS A 86 6.59 28.10 17.08
CA LYS A 86 7.12 26.84 17.63
C LYS A 86 7.97 26.05 16.64
N LEU A 87 7.75 26.23 15.33
CA LEU A 87 8.47 25.54 14.26
C LEU A 87 9.83 26.22 13.97
N PRO A 88 10.93 25.47 13.78
CA PRO A 88 12.26 26.04 13.53
C PRO A 88 12.55 26.38 12.05
N TYR A 89 11.63 26.01 11.14
CA TYR A 89 11.70 26.27 9.70
C TYR A 89 10.69 27.36 9.32
N GLU A 90 10.94 28.08 8.22
CA GLU A 90 10.11 29.23 7.85
C GLU A 90 8.79 28.81 7.17
N LEU A 91 7.66 29.31 7.67
CA LEU A 91 6.38 29.26 6.96
C LEU A 91 6.23 30.49 6.05
N GLN A 92 5.76 30.26 4.81
CA GLN A 92 5.52 31.29 3.79
C GLN A 92 4.06 31.25 3.30
N LYS A 93 3.56 32.40 2.83
CA LYS A 93 2.25 32.52 2.18
C LYS A 93 2.36 32.16 0.71
N MET A 94 1.65 31.12 0.27
CA MET A 94 1.61 30.70 -1.12
C MET A 94 0.72 31.63 -1.98
N PRO A 95 0.85 31.65 -3.32
CA PRO A 95 0.08 32.57 -4.19
C PRO A 95 -1.45 32.42 -4.10
N ASN A 96 -1.94 31.23 -3.75
CA ASN A 96 -3.35 30.92 -3.48
C ASN A 96 -3.81 31.34 -2.05
N GLY A 97 -2.94 31.93 -1.24
CA GLY A 97 -3.20 32.30 0.15
C GLY A 97 -3.17 31.15 1.16
N SER A 98 -2.78 29.92 0.75
CA SER A 98 -2.54 28.82 1.68
C SER A 98 -1.21 29.00 2.44
N ALA A 99 -1.05 28.24 3.51
CA ALA A 99 0.25 28.03 4.12
C ALA A 99 1.15 27.18 3.20
N GLY A 100 2.44 27.49 3.22
CA GLY A 100 3.53 26.69 2.65
C GLY A 100 4.79 26.85 3.49
N VAL A 101 5.88 26.25 3.04
CA VAL A 101 7.19 26.31 3.72
C VAL A 101 8.24 26.94 2.80
N LYS A 102 9.21 27.63 3.40
CA LYS A 102 10.38 28.17 2.72
C LYS A 102 11.63 27.54 3.33
N VAL A 103 12.48 27.00 2.45
CA VAL A 103 13.61 26.13 2.79
C VAL A 103 14.72 26.34 1.78
N ARG A 104 15.96 26.02 2.17
CA ARG A 104 17.08 25.92 1.23
C ARG A 104 17.15 24.49 0.68
N TYR A 105 17.17 24.36 -0.64
CA TYR A 105 17.31 23.08 -1.34
C TYR A 105 18.11 23.28 -2.63
N LEU A 106 19.16 22.47 -2.83
CA LEU A 106 20.18 22.71 -3.86
C LEU A 106 20.78 24.11 -3.76
N ASP A 107 21.06 24.53 -2.52
CA ASP A 107 21.54 25.83 -2.05
C ASP A 107 20.69 27.09 -2.42
N GLU A 108 19.64 26.93 -3.21
CA GLU A 108 18.62 27.95 -3.49
C GLU A 108 17.52 28.00 -2.42
N GLU A 109 16.96 29.19 -2.17
CA GLU A 109 15.73 29.32 -1.38
C GLU A 109 14.50 28.99 -2.23
N ARG A 110 13.77 27.93 -1.88
CA ARG A 110 12.62 27.42 -2.65
C ARG A 110 11.35 27.32 -1.80
N PRO A 111 10.19 27.80 -2.30
CA PRO A 111 8.90 27.62 -1.64
C PRO A 111 8.29 26.25 -2.00
N PHE A 112 7.69 25.57 -1.02
CA PHE A 112 6.91 24.35 -1.24
C PHE A 112 5.53 24.45 -0.58
N SER A 113 4.50 23.96 -1.26
CA SER A 113 3.17 23.73 -0.67
C SER A 113 3.18 22.54 0.30
N ILE A 114 2.21 22.48 1.21
CA ILE A 114 2.07 21.34 2.14
C ILE A 114 1.68 20.06 1.39
N GLU A 115 0.98 20.21 0.26
CA GLU A 115 0.70 19.18 -0.73
C GLU A 115 1.98 18.58 -1.32
N GLN A 116 2.94 19.41 -1.76
CA GLN A 116 4.25 18.94 -2.23
C GLN A 116 5.04 18.24 -1.13
N VAL A 117 5.18 18.86 0.04
CA VAL A 117 5.91 18.29 1.19
C VAL A 117 5.35 16.92 1.57
N THR A 118 4.03 16.79 1.65
CA THR A 118 3.40 15.49 1.96
C THR A 118 3.50 14.52 0.78
N GLY A 119 3.53 15.01 -0.46
CA GLY A 119 3.86 14.25 -1.66
C GLY A 119 5.22 13.56 -1.53
N MET A 120 6.28 14.27 -1.11
CA MET A 120 7.62 13.68 -0.90
C MET A 120 7.57 12.51 0.11
N LEU A 121 6.84 12.69 1.22
CA LEU A 121 6.68 11.63 2.22
C LEU A 121 5.90 10.43 1.65
N LEU A 122 4.84 10.67 0.88
CA LEU A 122 4.06 9.62 0.23
C LEU A 122 4.85 8.88 -0.85
N VAL A 123 5.76 9.55 -1.58
CA VAL A 123 6.73 8.89 -2.48
C VAL A 123 7.63 7.95 -1.69
N LYS A 124 8.20 8.39 -0.56
CA LYS A 124 9.04 7.51 0.27
C LYS A 124 8.27 6.29 0.80
N LEU A 125 7.02 6.47 1.23
CA LEU A 125 6.17 5.37 1.70
C LEU A 125 5.77 4.41 0.54
N LYS A 126 5.62 4.93 -0.68
CA LYS A 126 5.45 4.14 -1.91
C LYS A 126 6.71 3.32 -2.22
N GLU A 127 7.90 3.93 -2.23
CA GLU A 127 9.18 3.23 -2.44
C GLU A 127 9.40 2.09 -1.43
N THR A 128 9.08 2.31 -0.15
CA THR A 128 9.12 1.26 0.89
C THR A 128 8.13 0.13 0.56
N SER A 129 6.92 0.46 0.12
CA SER A 129 5.89 -0.51 -0.28
C SER A 129 6.31 -1.34 -1.50
N GLU A 130 6.86 -0.70 -2.53
CA GLU A 130 7.36 -1.34 -3.75
C GLU A 130 8.57 -2.24 -3.44
N SER A 131 9.47 -1.78 -2.57
CA SER A 131 10.63 -2.53 -2.09
C SER A 131 10.24 -3.78 -1.29
N ALA A 132 9.14 -3.74 -0.54
CA ALA A 132 8.62 -4.88 0.22
C ALA A 132 7.75 -5.84 -0.63
N LEU A 133 7.03 -5.35 -1.64
CA LEU A 133 6.17 -6.16 -2.51
C LEU A 133 6.88 -6.69 -3.77
N LYS A 134 8.06 -6.14 -4.11
CA LYS A 134 8.80 -6.36 -5.37
C LYS A 134 7.93 -6.13 -6.62
N LYS A 135 6.99 -5.19 -6.52
CA LYS A 135 5.96 -4.85 -7.52
C LYS A 135 5.63 -3.36 -7.40
N PRO A 136 5.28 -2.67 -8.51
CA PRO A 136 4.87 -1.28 -8.46
C PRO A 136 3.58 -1.08 -7.65
N VAL A 137 3.43 0.11 -7.07
CA VAL A 137 2.30 0.52 -6.22
C VAL A 137 1.66 1.78 -6.84
N ALA A 138 0.50 1.57 -7.45
CA ALA A 138 -0.34 2.65 -7.97
C ALA A 138 -1.48 3.00 -7.00
N ASP A 139 -2.19 1.99 -6.49
CA ASP A 139 -3.38 2.15 -5.67
C ASP A 139 -3.07 2.08 -4.16
N CYS A 140 -3.72 2.93 -3.36
CA CYS A 140 -3.61 2.90 -1.90
C CYS A 140 -4.88 3.41 -1.19
N VAL A 141 -4.94 3.18 0.12
CA VAL A 141 -5.88 3.84 1.04
C VAL A 141 -5.07 4.56 2.12
N ILE A 142 -5.40 5.83 2.37
CA ILE A 142 -4.64 6.72 3.26
C ILE A 142 -5.50 7.09 4.48
N SER A 143 -4.91 7.02 5.68
CA SER A 143 -5.55 7.46 6.93
C SER A 143 -5.60 8.99 7.04
N ILE A 144 -6.66 9.50 7.65
CA ILE A 144 -6.79 10.89 8.07
C ILE A 144 -7.57 10.99 9.39
N PRO A 145 -7.36 12.06 10.18
CA PRO A 145 -8.16 12.28 11.39
C PRO A 145 -9.62 12.50 11.02
N SER A 146 -10.54 11.99 11.84
CA SER A 146 -11.98 12.10 11.55
C SER A 146 -12.41 13.56 11.41
N PHE A 147 -11.78 14.47 12.18
CA PHE A 147 -12.05 15.90 12.19
C PHE A 147 -11.50 16.69 10.99
N PHE A 148 -10.77 16.08 10.04
CA PHE A 148 -10.33 16.82 8.85
C PHE A 148 -11.52 17.36 8.05
N SER A 149 -11.49 18.66 7.77
CA SER A 149 -12.45 19.37 6.94
C SER A 149 -12.35 18.96 5.46
N ASP A 150 -13.34 19.32 4.66
CA ASP A 150 -13.36 19.11 3.20
C ASP A 150 -12.09 19.66 2.51
N ALA A 151 -11.59 20.83 2.93
CA ALA A 151 -10.36 21.43 2.41
C ALA A 151 -9.09 20.64 2.81
N GLU A 152 -8.98 20.22 4.07
CA GLU A 152 -7.88 19.36 4.54
C GLU A 152 -7.90 17.99 3.82
N ARG A 153 -9.09 17.42 3.59
CA ARG A 153 -9.27 16.17 2.82
C ARG A 153 -8.84 16.32 1.36
N ARG A 154 -9.20 17.42 0.68
CA ARG A 154 -8.73 17.71 -0.70
C ARG A 154 -7.22 17.91 -0.76
N SER A 155 -6.63 18.57 0.24
CA SER A 155 -5.17 18.80 0.34
C SER A 155 -4.39 17.47 0.45
N VAL A 156 -4.87 16.50 1.25
CA VAL A 156 -4.26 15.15 1.31
C VAL A 156 -4.44 14.39 -0.02
N MET A 157 -5.60 14.51 -0.69
CA MET A 157 -5.79 13.90 -2.02
C MET A 157 -4.87 14.49 -3.09
N ALA A 158 -4.62 15.80 -3.06
CA ALA A 158 -3.64 16.44 -3.94
C ALA A 158 -2.22 15.95 -3.68
N ALA A 159 -1.82 15.78 -2.40
CA ALA A 159 -0.52 15.19 -2.05
C ALA A 159 -0.35 13.75 -2.58
N ALA A 160 -1.42 12.93 -2.56
CA ALA A 160 -1.40 11.59 -3.14
C ALA A 160 -1.21 11.63 -4.67
N GLN A 161 -1.86 12.58 -5.37
CA GLN A 161 -1.65 12.78 -6.80
C GLN A 161 -0.20 13.20 -7.11
N VAL A 162 0.40 14.09 -6.30
CA VAL A 162 1.82 14.49 -6.44
C VAL A 162 2.76 13.30 -6.31
N ALA A 163 2.48 12.35 -5.42
CA ALA A 163 3.25 11.11 -5.27
C ALA A 163 3.01 10.05 -6.36
N GLY A 164 2.13 10.31 -7.33
CA GLY A 164 1.69 9.32 -8.30
C GLY A 164 1.00 8.12 -7.64
N LEU A 165 0.12 8.39 -6.67
CA LEU A 165 -0.71 7.41 -5.97
C LEU A 165 -2.21 7.68 -6.20
N ASN A 166 -2.92 6.65 -6.67
CA ASN A 166 -4.37 6.61 -6.73
C ASN A 166 -4.95 6.31 -5.33
N CYS A 167 -5.39 7.34 -4.63
CA CYS A 167 -6.03 7.20 -3.33
C CYS A 167 -7.48 6.69 -3.46
N LEU A 168 -7.66 5.37 -3.46
CA LEU A 168 -8.97 4.70 -3.60
C LEU A 168 -10.00 5.15 -2.55
N ARG A 169 -9.53 5.45 -1.34
CA ARG A 169 -10.34 6.00 -0.25
C ARG A 169 -9.46 6.78 0.73
N LEU A 170 -9.90 7.96 1.16
CA LEU A 170 -9.44 8.55 2.43
C LEU A 170 -10.27 7.94 3.55
N MET A 171 -9.61 7.36 4.56
CA MET A 171 -10.26 6.63 5.64
C MET A 171 -10.05 7.35 6.98
N ASN A 172 -11.13 7.57 7.73
CA ASN A 172 -11.04 8.10 9.09
C ASN A 172 -10.24 7.11 9.95
N GLU A 173 -9.23 7.58 10.69
CA GLU A 173 -8.31 6.76 11.49
C GLU A 173 -9.05 5.79 12.44
N THR A 174 -10.05 6.28 13.17
CA THR A 174 -10.90 5.46 14.05
C THR A 174 -11.75 4.43 13.30
N THR A 175 -12.22 4.73 12.08
CA THR A 175 -12.96 3.77 11.23
C THR A 175 -12.03 2.68 10.68
N ALA A 176 -10.76 3.00 10.40
CA ALA A 176 -9.75 2.01 10.01
C ALA A 176 -9.49 1.00 11.15
N VAL A 177 -9.33 1.50 12.38
CA VAL A 177 -9.22 0.67 13.59
C VAL A 177 -10.48 -0.19 13.81
N ALA A 178 -11.67 0.38 13.61
CA ALA A 178 -12.92 -0.35 13.71
C ALA A 178 -13.07 -1.46 12.66
N LEU A 179 -12.59 -1.25 11.43
CA LEU A 179 -12.52 -2.30 10.40
C LEU A 179 -11.53 -3.41 10.80
N ALA A 180 -10.34 -3.03 11.27
CA ALA A 180 -9.32 -3.97 11.74
C ALA A 180 -9.81 -4.83 12.91
N TYR A 181 -10.65 -4.29 13.79
CA TYR A 181 -11.37 -5.07 14.81
C TYR A 181 -12.41 -6.00 14.16
N GLY A 182 -13.37 -5.42 13.43
CA GLY A 182 -14.60 -6.12 13.03
C GLY A 182 -14.40 -7.31 12.08
N ILE A 183 -13.40 -7.27 11.19
CA ILE A 183 -13.23 -8.32 10.18
C ILE A 183 -12.61 -9.61 10.73
N TYR A 184 -11.89 -9.53 11.85
CA TYR A 184 -11.24 -10.68 12.50
C TYR A 184 -12.06 -11.29 13.64
N LYS A 185 -12.99 -10.54 14.27
CA LYS A 185 -13.94 -11.09 15.25
C LYS A 185 -14.92 -12.06 14.56
N GLN A 186 -15.07 -13.25 15.12
CA GLN A 186 -15.93 -14.31 14.58
C GLN A 186 -17.28 -14.39 15.32
N ASP A 187 -17.31 -13.85 16.53
CA ASP A 187 -18.38 -13.87 17.52
C ASP A 187 -19.30 -12.63 17.46
N LEU A 188 -19.33 -11.93 16.32
CA LEU A 188 -20.19 -10.77 16.13
C LEU A 188 -21.66 -11.17 15.98
N PRO A 189 -22.61 -10.43 16.61
CA PRO A 189 -24.05 -10.72 16.51
C PRO A 189 -24.54 -10.77 15.06
N THR A 190 -25.58 -11.56 14.79
CA THR A 190 -26.28 -11.59 13.50
C THR A 190 -26.90 -10.23 13.16
N LEU A 191 -27.43 -10.07 11.94
CA LEU A 191 -28.09 -8.82 11.50
C LEU A 191 -29.45 -8.58 12.15
N GLU A 192 -30.04 -9.60 12.78
CA GLU A 192 -31.33 -9.54 13.50
C GLU A 192 -31.14 -9.26 14.99
N GLU A 193 -29.99 -9.62 15.54
CA GLU A 193 -29.61 -9.36 16.93
C GLU A 193 -29.21 -7.89 17.16
N ARG A 194 -29.28 -7.45 18.42
CA ARG A 194 -28.79 -6.12 18.81
C ARG A 194 -27.29 -6.00 18.47
N PRO A 195 -26.85 -4.91 17.82
CA PRO A 195 -25.45 -4.75 17.46
C PRO A 195 -24.57 -4.64 18.70
N ARG A 196 -23.35 -5.16 18.60
CA ARG A 196 -22.32 -4.99 19.62
C ARG A 196 -21.73 -3.57 19.50
N ASN A 197 -21.98 -2.71 20.48
CA ASN A 197 -21.40 -1.37 20.51
C ASN A 197 -19.99 -1.41 21.12
N VAL A 198 -18.99 -0.92 20.40
CA VAL A 198 -17.60 -0.82 20.85
C VAL A 198 -17.15 0.63 20.74
N VAL A 199 -16.48 1.14 21.78
CA VAL A 199 -15.81 2.44 21.76
C VAL A 199 -14.38 2.24 21.25
N PHE A 200 -13.96 3.04 20.28
CA PHE A 200 -12.55 3.16 19.88
C PHE A 200 -12.03 4.51 20.36
N VAL A 201 -10.94 4.47 21.12
CA VAL A 201 -10.27 5.65 21.67
C VAL A 201 -8.86 5.73 21.10
N ASP A 202 -8.61 6.74 20.28
CA ASP A 202 -7.29 7.04 19.73
C ASP A 202 -6.69 8.29 20.40
N MET A 203 -5.47 8.17 20.90
CA MET A 203 -4.66 9.36 21.25
C MET A 203 -3.27 9.25 20.62
N GLY A 204 -3.12 9.89 19.46
CA GLY A 204 -1.86 9.99 18.75
C GLY A 204 -0.91 11.05 19.31
N HIS A 205 0.10 11.42 18.51
CA HIS A 205 1.07 12.44 18.89
C HIS A 205 0.45 13.85 19.05
N SER A 206 -0.63 14.19 18.33
CA SER A 206 -1.15 15.58 18.33
C SER A 206 -2.67 15.74 18.38
N ALA A 207 -3.44 14.66 18.41
CA ALA A 207 -4.90 14.72 18.50
C ALA A 207 -5.46 13.51 19.27
N TYR A 208 -6.67 13.70 19.80
CA TYR A 208 -7.42 12.75 20.58
C TYR A 208 -8.80 12.55 19.93
N GLN A 209 -9.19 11.31 19.67
CA GLN A 209 -10.37 10.96 18.88
C GLN A 209 -11.13 9.81 19.53
N VAL A 210 -12.46 9.90 19.55
CA VAL A 210 -13.34 8.90 20.17
C VAL A 210 -14.50 8.60 19.23
N SER A 211 -14.66 7.34 18.85
CA SER A 211 -15.71 6.87 17.95
C SER A 211 -16.48 5.71 18.58
N ILE A 212 -17.80 5.71 18.44
CA ILE A 212 -18.65 4.58 18.84
C ILE A 212 -19.12 3.85 17.58
N CYS A 213 -18.86 2.54 17.54
CA CYS A 213 -19.15 1.68 16.40
C CYS A 213 -20.09 0.55 16.79
N ALA A 214 -21.17 0.39 16.02
CA ALA A 214 -22.09 -0.74 16.10
C ALA A 214 -21.66 -1.83 15.12
N PHE A 215 -21.47 -3.06 15.63
CA PHE A 215 -21.09 -4.23 14.84
C PHE A 215 -22.20 -5.29 14.78
N ASN A 216 -22.44 -5.78 13.57
CA ASN A 216 -23.07 -7.07 13.30
C ASN A 216 -22.12 -7.88 12.38
N LYS A 217 -22.40 -9.17 12.19
CA LYS A 217 -21.67 -10.07 11.29
C LYS A 217 -21.64 -9.49 9.87
N GLY A 218 -20.44 -9.17 9.38
CA GLY A 218 -20.23 -8.55 8.06
C GLY A 218 -20.60 -7.06 7.96
N LYS A 219 -20.82 -6.35 9.07
CA LYS A 219 -21.30 -4.95 9.05
C LYS A 219 -20.77 -4.10 10.20
N LEU A 220 -20.15 -2.98 9.84
CA LEU A 220 -19.73 -1.89 10.72
C LEU A 220 -20.55 -0.64 10.40
N LYS A 221 -21.16 -0.04 11.42
CA LYS A 221 -21.74 1.30 11.37
C LYS A 221 -21.12 2.18 12.45
N VAL A 222 -20.45 3.27 12.08
CA VAL A 222 -20.10 4.34 13.02
C VAL A 222 -21.40 5.05 13.44
N LEU A 223 -21.59 5.26 14.74
CA LEU A 223 -22.76 5.93 15.31
C LEU A 223 -22.51 7.43 15.53
N ALA A 224 -21.37 7.76 16.12
CA ALA A 224 -20.91 9.12 16.38
C ALA A 224 -19.39 9.14 16.50
N THR A 225 -18.76 10.27 16.13
CA THR A 225 -17.33 10.53 16.38
C THR A 225 -17.14 11.90 17.01
N THR A 226 -16.21 12.01 17.95
CA THR A 226 -15.83 13.26 18.64
C THR A 226 -14.32 13.29 18.86
N PHE A 227 -13.78 14.44 19.24
CA PHE A 227 -12.33 14.67 19.24
C PHE A 227 -11.96 15.90 20.06
N ASP A 228 -10.74 15.90 20.60
CA ASP A 228 -10.00 17.12 20.91
C ASP A 228 -8.85 17.21 19.89
N PRO A 229 -8.91 18.13 18.90
CA PRO A 229 -7.94 18.22 17.83
C PRO A 229 -6.64 18.92 18.28
N PHE A 230 -6.52 19.30 19.57
CA PHE A 230 -5.35 19.98 20.16
C PHE A 230 -4.89 19.30 21.46
N LEU A 231 -5.20 18.02 21.65
CA LEU A 231 -4.73 17.19 22.76
C LEU A 231 -4.05 15.93 22.22
N GLY A 232 -2.79 15.69 22.57
CA GLY A 232 -2.09 14.46 22.24
C GLY A 232 -0.69 14.41 22.86
N GLY A 233 0.10 13.41 22.49
CA GLY A 233 1.44 13.16 23.03
C GLY A 233 2.33 14.41 23.16
N ARG A 234 2.30 15.33 22.18
CA ARG A 234 3.09 16.56 22.14
C ARG A 234 2.77 17.56 23.24
N ASN A 235 1.55 17.58 23.76
CA ASN A 235 1.16 18.53 24.80
C ASN A 235 1.75 18.12 26.16
N PHE A 236 1.89 16.81 26.38
CA PHE A 236 2.62 16.25 27.52
C PHE A 236 4.14 16.46 27.37
N ASP A 237 4.69 16.44 26.14
CA ASP A 237 6.09 16.80 25.89
C ASP A 237 6.33 18.31 26.16
N GLU A 238 5.46 19.17 25.65
CA GLU A 238 5.51 20.62 25.83
C GLU A 238 5.45 21.01 27.33
N ALA A 239 4.61 20.34 28.13
CA ALA A 239 4.54 20.55 29.59
C ALA A 239 5.85 20.16 30.32
N LEU A 240 6.56 19.12 29.87
CA LEU A 240 7.89 18.76 30.40
C LEU A 240 8.96 19.75 29.95
N VAL A 241 8.94 20.16 28.68
CA VAL A 241 9.87 21.14 28.12
C VAL A 241 9.74 22.49 28.83
N ASP A 242 8.53 22.98 29.10
CA ASP A 242 8.32 24.22 29.83
C ASP A 242 8.83 24.15 31.27
N TYR A 243 8.56 23.04 31.98
CA TYR A 243 9.10 22.81 33.33
C TYR A 243 10.64 22.86 33.35
N PHE A 244 11.31 22.13 32.45
CA PHE A 244 12.77 22.11 32.42
C PHE A 244 13.38 23.42 31.88
N CYS A 245 12.70 24.15 30.97
CA CYS A 245 13.11 25.49 30.58
C CYS A 245 13.16 26.44 31.79
N ASP A 246 12.21 26.34 32.71
CA ASP A 246 12.14 27.18 33.90
C ASP A 246 13.11 26.69 35.00
N GLU A 247 13.26 25.37 35.21
CA GLU A 247 14.29 24.83 36.10
C GLU A 247 15.69 25.28 35.65
N PHE A 248 16.02 25.15 34.36
CA PHE A 248 17.34 25.51 33.84
C PHE A 248 17.61 27.01 33.87
N ARG A 249 16.59 27.87 33.75
CA ARG A 249 16.74 29.32 33.93
C ARG A 249 17.13 29.67 35.36
N VAL A 250 16.62 28.94 36.37
CA VAL A 250 16.96 29.16 37.78
C VAL A 250 18.32 28.52 38.13
N LYS A 251 18.51 27.25 37.76
CA LYS A 251 19.62 26.39 38.20
C LYS A 251 20.91 26.62 37.42
N TYR A 252 20.81 26.77 36.10
CA TYR A 252 21.96 26.91 35.18
C TYR A 252 22.05 28.30 34.54
N LYS A 253 21.06 29.18 34.76
CA LYS A 253 20.92 30.50 34.12
C LYS A 253 20.84 30.44 32.59
N LEU A 254 20.31 29.33 32.05
CA LEU A 254 20.18 29.08 30.61
C LEU A 254 18.77 29.41 30.11
N ASN A 255 18.67 30.27 29.10
CA ASN A 255 17.43 30.50 28.35
C ASN A 255 17.32 29.55 27.15
N VAL A 256 16.78 28.36 27.37
CA VAL A 256 16.66 27.33 26.33
C VAL A 256 15.87 27.80 25.10
N LYS A 257 14.81 28.60 25.33
CA LYS A 257 13.88 29.06 24.29
C LYS A 257 14.52 30.02 23.26
N ASP A 258 15.66 30.63 23.61
CA ASP A 258 16.43 31.50 22.71
C ASP A 258 17.28 30.69 21.70
N ASN A 259 17.48 29.38 21.95
CA ASN A 259 18.31 28.49 21.15
C ASN A 259 17.51 27.28 20.64
N ALA A 260 17.03 27.36 19.40
CA ALA A 260 16.25 26.31 18.76
C ALA A 260 16.93 24.92 18.75
N ARG A 261 18.27 24.85 18.70
CA ARG A 261 19.01 23.58 18.74
C ARG A 261 18.98 22.95 20.14
N ALA A 262 19.13 23.76 21.20
CA ALA A 262 18.99 23.30 22.57
C ALA A 262 17.53 22.90 22.89
N LEU A 263 16.56 23.73 22.49
CA LEU A 263 15.14 23.45 22.65
C LEU A 263 14.72 22.13 21.98
N LEU A 264 15.18 21.87 20.76
CA LEU A 264 14.88 20.62 20.04
C LEU A 264 15.51 19.38 20.72
N ARG A 265 16.72 19.50 21.28
CA ARG A 265 17.32 18.43 22.10
C ARG A 265 16.49 18.18 23.36
N LEU A 266 16.04 19.23 24.04
CA LEU A 266 15.18 19.10 25.22
C LEU A 266 13.84 18.42 24.88
N TYR A 267 13.22 18.73 23.74
CA TYR A 267 12.03 18.02 23.25
C TYR A 267 12.27 16.51 23.06
N GLN A 268 13.41 16.12 22.50
CA GLN A 268 13.75 14.70 22.29
C GLN A 268 13.93 13.95 23.61
N GLU A 269 14.62 14.54 24.60
CA GLU A 269 14.80 13.92 25.91
C GLU A 269 13.50 13.93 26.74
N CYS A 270 12.65 14.96 26.62
CA CYS A 270 11.31 14.96 27.23
C CYS A 270 10.42 13.85 26.65
N GLU A 271 10.47 13.61 25.33
CA GLU A 271 9.70 12.53 24.69
C GLU A 271 10.16 11.15 25.17
N LYS A 272 11.48 10.94 25.33
CA LYS A 272 12.05 9.73 25.93
C LYS A 272 11.61 9.57 27.39
N LEU A 273 11.74 10.63 28.20
CA LEU A 273 11.40 10.64 29.62
C LEU A 273 9.91 10.31 29.84
N LYS A 274 9.01 10.89 29.04
CA LYS A 274 7.56 10.58 29.04
C LYS A 274 7.29 9.10 28.75
N LYS A 275 8.00 8.49 27.80
CA LYS A 275 7.88 7.05 27.48
C LYS A 275 8.39 6.19 28.63
N LEU A 276 9.53 6.54 29.22
CA LEU A 276 10.09 5.84 30.38
C LEU A 276 9.16 5.94 31.61
N MET A 277 8.57 7.12 31.88
CA MET A 277 7.57 7.32 32.94
C MET A 277 6.27 6.54 32.71
N SER A 278 5.95 6.17 31.46
CA SER A 278 4.77 5.34 31.17
C SER A 278 4.97 3.88 31.64
N ALA A 279 6.22 3.42 31.75
CA ALA A 279 6.57 2.12 32.34
C ALA A 279 6.90 2.27 33.84
N ASN A 280 7.87 3.11 34.18
CA ASN A 280 8.43 3.26 35.54
C ASN A 280 7.76 4.41 36.30
N ALA A 281 7.50 4.23 37.59
CA ALA A 281 6.84 5.24 38.44
C ALA A 281 7.82 6.07 39.28
N SER A 282 9.04 5.56 39.50
CA SER A 282 10.10 6.17 40.30
C SER A 282 10.68 7.45 39.67
N ASP A 283 11.56 8.11 40.42
CA ASP A 283 12.47 9.10 39.84
C ASP A 283 13.27 8.48 38.68
N LEU A 284 13.28 9.18 37.55
CA LEU A 284 14.08 8.89 36.36
C LEU A 284 15.01 10.07 36.07
N PRO A 285 16.28 9.83 35.73
CA PRO A 285 17.21 10.90 35.38
C PRO A 285 16.89 11.48 34.00
N MET A 286 17.15 12.77 33.85
CA MET A 286 17.21 13.46 32.58
C MET A 286 18.53 14.25 32.55
N ASN A 287 19.45 13.79 31.70
CA ASN A 287 20.80 14.36 31.54
C ASN A 287 20.99 14.73 30.07
N ILE A 288 21.57 15.91 29.79
CA ILE A 288 21.92 16.32 28.43
C ILE A 288 23.30 16.97 28.45
N GLU A 289 24.27 16.32 27.81
CA GLU A 289 25.68 16.74 27.72
C GLU A 289 25.86 17.87 26.71
N CYS A 290 26.78 18.81 26.99
CA CYS A 290 27.07 20.00 26.20
C CYS A 290 25.78 20.67 25.67
N PHE A 291 24.83 20.92 26.56
CA PHE A 291 23.45 21.25 26.18
C PHE A 291 23.34 22.64 25.53
N MET A 292 23.95 23.64 26.17
CA MET A 292 24.09 25.01 25.69
C MET A 292 25.28 25.67 26.40
N ASN A 293 26.08 26.45 25.67
CA ASN A 293 27.28 27.13 26.20
C ASN A 293 28.26 26.18 26.93
N ASP A 294 28.39 24.95 26.40
CA ASP A 294 29.22 23.87 26.94
C ASP A 294 28.91 23.48 28.41
N ILE A 295 27.70 23.79 28.87
CA ILE A 295 27.16 23.38 30.17
C ILE A 295 26.32 22.11 30.00
N ASP A 296 26.62 21.11 30.82
CA ASP A 296 25.77 19.92 31.00
C ASP A 296 24.58 20.23 31.90
N VAL A 297 23.40 19.75 31.53
CA VAL A 297 22.20 19.84 32.37
C VAL A 297 21.79 18.47 32.89
N SER A 298 21.48 18.39 34.19
CA SER A 298 21.03 17.16 34.86
C SER A 298 19.89 17.48 35.81
N SER A 299 18.81 16.72 35.73
CA SER A 299 17.69 16.76 36.68
C SER A 299 17.01 15.38 36.73
N LYS A 300 15.86 15.30 37.40
CA LYS A 300 15.04 14.10 37.50
C LYS A 300 13.55 14.44 37.45
N MET A 301 12.74 13.46 37.05
CA MET A 301 11.28 13.53 37.09
C MET A 301 10.72 12.17 37.50
N ASN A 302 9.61 12.17 38.23
CA ASN A 302 8.82 10.96 38.48
C ASN A 302 7.39 11.12 37.93
N ARG A 303 6.69 9.99 37.81
CA ARG A 303 5.34 9.95 37.24
C ARG A 303 4.36 10.88 37.97
N ALA A 304 4.38 10.91 39.29
CA ALA A 304 3.43 11.70 40.08
C ALA A 304 3.57 13.21 39.85
N GLN A 305 4.81 13.73 39.76
CA GLN A 305 5.08 15.13 39.42
C GLN A 305 4.63 15.47 37.99
N PHE A 306 4.95 14.61 37.03
CA PHE A 306 4.51 14.77 35.64
C PHE A 306 2.98 14.75 35.48
N GLU A 307 2.29 13.86 36.19
CA GLU A 307 0.82 13.78 36.17
C GLU A 307 0.15 14.97 36.87
N GLN A 308 0.76 15.49 37.95
CA GLN A 308 0.34 16.74 38.59
C GLN A 308 0.50 17.95 37.65
N MET A 309 1.64 18.06 36.94
CA MET A 309 1.87 19.10 35.92
C MET A 309 0.85 19.02 34.77
N CYS A 310 0.49 17.80 34.35
CA CYS A 310 -0.42 17.57 33.23
C CYS A 310 -1.90 17.50 33.61
N ALA A 311 -2.30 17.82 34.85
CA ALA A 311 -3.68 17.73 35.31
C ALA A 311 -4.69 18.50 34.43
N SER A 312 -4.30 19.65 33.89
CA SER A 312 -5.11 20.44 32.95
C SER A 312 -5.34 19.71 31.60
N LEU A 313 -4.34 18.96 31.12
CA LEU A 313 -4.45 18.13 29.91
C LEU A 313 -5.28 16.87 30.17
N LEU A 314 -5.10 16.22 31.34
CA LEU A 314 -5.88 15.05 31.75
C LEU A 314 -7.37 15.37 31.89
N SER A 315 -7.72 16.58 32.36
CA SER A 315 -9.11 17.03 32.44
C SER A 315 -9.83 17.11 31.06
N ARG A 316 -9.07 17.26 29.96
CA ARG A 316 -9.59 17.32 28.57
C ARG A 316 -9.87 15.94 27.96
N VAL A 317 -9.51 14.84 28.66
CA VAL A 317 -9.80 13.48 28.20
C VAL A 317 -11.30 13.15 28.34
N GLU A 318 -11.99 13.67 29.34
CA GLU A 318 -13.41 13.32 29.60
C GLU A 318 -14.44 13.97 28.64
N PRO A 319 -14.35 15.27 28.25
CA PRO A 319 -15.40 15.90 27.46
C PRO A 319 -15.73 15.21 26.12
N PRO A 320 -14.76 14.70 25.32
CA PRO A 320 -15.07 13.90 24.13
C PRO A 320 -15.76 12.57 24.46
N LEU A 321 -15.33 11.86 25.53
CA LEU A 321 -15.98 10.62 25.98
C LEU A 321 -17.45 10.85 26.35
N ARG A 322 -17.77 11.98 27.00
CA ARG A 322 -19.15 12.38 27.29
C ARG A 322 -19.92 12.72 26.02
N ALA A 323 -19.36 13.62 25.20
CA ALA A 323 -20.00 14.11 23.98
C ALA A 323 -20.31 13.01 22.96
N VAL A 324 -19.50 11.94 22.87
CA VAL A 324 -19.79 10.82 21.96
C VAL A 324 -20.92 9.93 22.47
N MET A 325 -21.05 9.72 23.78
CA MET A 325 -22.16 8.98 24.38
C MET A 325 -23.48 9.72 24.17
N ASP A 326 -23.48 11.03 24.41
CA ASP A 326 -24.64 11.91 24.19
C ASP A 326 -25.09 11.92 22.71
N GLN A 327 -24.13 11.97 21.78
CA GLN A 327 -24.40 11.95 20.33
C GLN A 327 -24.84 10.57 19.81
N ALA A 328 -24.28 9.48 20.35
CA ALA A 328 -24.71 8.12 20.03
C ALA A 328 -26.05 7.74 20.69
N LYS A 329 -26.48 8.48 21.72
CA LYS A 329 -27.68 8.25 22.54
C LYS A 329 -27.67 6.88 23.24
N LEU A 330 -26.51 6.48 23.73
CA LEU A 330 -26.30 5.22 24.48
C LEU A 330 -26.02 5.50 25.96
N GLN A 331 -26.30 4.51 26.81
CA GLN A 331 -25.85 4.48 28.20
C GLN A 331 -24.52 3.73 28.32
N ARG A 332 -23.81 3.91 29.45
CA ARG A 332 -22.54 3.22 29.72
C ARG A 332 -22.68 1.69 29.69
N ASP A 333 -23.85 1.18 30.05
CA ASP A 333 -24.15 -0.25 30.05
C ASP A 333 -24.28 -0.85 28.65
N ASP A 334 -24.75 -0.08 27.66
CA ASP A 334 -24.90 -0.49 26.26
C ASP A 334 -23.56 -0.74 25.53
N ILE A 335 -22.43 -0.33 26.15
CA ILE A 335 -21.07 -0.51 25.63
C ILE A 335 -20.53 -1.90 25.98
N TYR A 336 -20.15 -2.67 24.98
CA TYR A 336 -19.54 -4.00 25.16
C TYR A 336 -18.07 -3.93 25.57
N SER A 337 -17.26 -3.14 24.86
CA SER A 337 -15.82 -2.98 25.14
C SER A 337 -15.30 -1.61 24.69
N ILE A 338 -14.14 -1.21 25.23
CA ILE A 338 -13.45 0.04 24.92
C ILE A 338 -12.05 -0.32 24.44
N GLU A 339 -11.77 -0.25 23.14
CA GLU A 339 -10.45 -0.55 22.58
C GLU A 339 -9.62 0.74 22.48
N ILE A 340 -8.41 0.75 23.04
CA ILE A 340 -7.48 1.89 22.99
C ILE A 340 -6.39 1.72 21.92
N VAL A 341 -6.07 2.80 21.20
CA VAL A 341 -5.01 2.88 20.18
C VAL A 341 -4.30 4.23 20.24
N GLY A 342 -3.23 4.39 19.47
CA GLY A 342 -2.44 5.63 19.43
C GLY A 342 -1.48 5.75 20.61
N GLY A 343 -0.25 6.19 20.33
CA GLY A 343 0.88 6.05 21.25
C GLY A 343 0.75 6.76 22.61
N ALA A 344 -0.09 7.80 22.75
CA ALA A 344 -0.28 8.52 24.00
C ALA A 344 -1.29 7.85 24.95
N THR A 345 -2.13 6.93 24.48
CA THR A 345 -2.98 6.10 25.38
C THR A 345 -2.17 5.14 26.25
N ARG A 346 -0.85 5.04 26.04
CA ARG A 346 0.08 4.30 26.92
C ARG A 346 0.28 4.97 28.28
N ILE A 347 0.02 6.26 28.41
CA ILE A 347 0.17 7.02 29.67
C ILE A 347 -0.84 6.49 30.72
N PRO A 348 -0.40 6.09 31.94
CA PRO A 348 -1.28 5.46 32.93
C PRO A 348 -2.51 6.30 33.33
N SER A 349 -2.33 7.57 33.69
CA SER A 349 -3.45 8.47 34.03
C SER A 349 -4.45 8.72 32.90
N VAL A 350 -4.03 8.63 31.63
CA VAL A 350 -4.96 8.68 30.48
C VAL A 350 -5.84 7.44 30.45
N LYS A 351 -5.27 6.25 30.70
CA LYS A 351 -6.03 5.00 30.83
C LYS A 351 -6.99 5.05 32.01
N GLU A 352 -6.52 5.51 33.17
CA GLU A 352 -7.34 5.62 34.38
C GLU A 352 -8.56 6.51 34.15
N GLN A 353 -8.38 7.69 33.54
CA GLN A 353 -9.50 8.61 33.26
C GLN A 353 -10.52 8.00 32.28
N ILE A 354 -10.09 7.18 31.31
CA ILE A 354 -10.98 6.44 30.40
C ILE A 354 -11.76 5.35 31.19
N CYS A 355 -11.07 4.48 31.94
CA CYS A 355 -11.71 3.44 32.75
C CYS A 355 -12.71 4.03 33.74
N LYS A 356 -12.33 5.11 34.43
CA LYS A 356 -13.13 5.85 35.41
C LYS A 356 -14.36 6.51 34.80
N PHE A 357 -14.28 7.01 33.56
CA PHE A 357 -15.45 7.53 32.86
C PHE A 357 -16.46 6.42 32.52
N PHE A 358 -16.01 5.26 32.03
CA PHE A 358 -16.94 4.19 31.62
C PHE A 358 -17.39 3.27 32.76
N GLY A 359 -16.62 3.15 33.84
CA GLY A 359 -16.82 2.13 34.87
C GLY A 359 -16.49 0.71 34.39
N LYS A 360 -15.67 0.57 33.35
CA LYS A 360 -15.33 -0.68 32.65
C LYS A 360 -13.86 -0.67 32.26
N ASP A 361 -13.24 -1.86 32.26
CA ASP A 361 -11.84 -2.01 31.86
C ASP A 361 -11.64 -1.76 30.36
N ILE A 362 -10.49 -1.16 30.02
CA ILE A 362 -10.04 -0.98 28.64
C ILE A 362 -9.50 -2.29 28.07
N SER A 363 -9.80 -2.50 26.79
CA SER A 363 -9.30 -3.57 25.95
C SER A 363 -8.11 -3.09 25.11
N THR A 364 -7.17 -4.00 24.87
CA THR A 364 -6.02 -3.81 23.98
C THR A 364 -5.89 -5.02 23.04
N THR A 365 -6.99 -5.43 22.40
CA THR A 365 -6.97 -6.60 21.49
C THR A 365 -6.40 -6.26 20.11
N LEU A 366 -6.13 -4.98 19.86
CA LEU A 366 -5.48 -4.43 18.68
C LEU A 366 -4.06 -3.95 19.00
N ASN A 367 -3.15 -4.02 18.03
CA ASN A 367 -1.86 -3.34 18.14
C ASN A 367 -2.08 -1.82 18.02
N ALA A 368 -1.82 -1.09 19.11
CA ALA A 368 -2.09 0.34 19.24
C ALA A 368 -1.40 1.25 18.20
N ASP A 369 -0.29 0.81 17.59
CA ASP A 369 0.41 1.57 16.55
C ASP A 369 0.05 1.08 15.14
N GLU A 370 -0.13 -0.23 14.94
CA GLU A 370 -0.30 -0.83 13.60
C GLU A 370 -1.77 -0.91 13.14
N ALA A 371 -2.75 -0.75 14.04
CA ALA A 371 -4.17 -0.99 13.74
C ALA A 371 -4.74 -0.11 12.61
N VAL A 372 -4.33 1.17 12.55
CA VAL A 372 -4.80 2.11 11.52
C VAL A 372 -4.34 1.65 10.13
N ALA A 373 -3.04 1.42 9.95
CA ALA A 373 -2.47 1.00 8.66
C ALA A 373 -3.06 -0.34 8.19
N ARG A 374 -3.19 -1.33 9.10
CA ARG A 374 -3.84 -2.61 8.78
C ARG A 374 -5.31 -2.44 8.40
N GLY A 375 -6.03 -1.52 9.04
CA GLY A 375 -7.38 -1.11 8.64
C GLY A 375 -7.44 -0.52 7.23
N CYS A 376 -6.55 0.42 6.91
CA CYS A 376 -6.43 0.98 5.57
C CYS A 376 -6.10 -0.09 4.51
N ALA A 377 -5.24 -1.06 4.82
CA ALA A 377 -4.87 -2.14 3.90
C ALA A 377 -6.02 -3.14 3.69
N LEU A 378 -6.80 -3.44 4.74
CA LEU A 378 -8.06 -4.19 4.62
C LEU A 378 -9.06 -3.46 3.71
N GLN A 379 -9.21 -2.15 3.89
CA GLN A 379 -10.08 -1.33 3.03
C GLN A 379 -9.58 -1.28 1.58
N CYS A 380 -8.27 -1.24 1.36
CA CYS A 380 -7.66 -1.32 0.02
C CYS A 380 -7.93 -2.70 -0.62
N ALA A 381 -7.86 -3.79 0.15
CA ALA A 381 -8.22 -5.13 -0.31
C ALA A 381 -9.70 -5.25 -0.69
N ILE A 382 -10.62 -4.69 0.12
CA ILE A 382 -12.07 -4.64 -0.17
C ILE A 382 -12.38 -3.90 -1.48
N LEU A 383 -11.57 -2.89 -1.84
CA LEU A 383 -11.74 -2.12 -3.08
C LEU A 383 -10.97 -2.73 -4.28
N SER A 384 -10.16 -3.77 -4.07
CA SER A 384 -9.33 -4.37 -5.12
C SER A 384 -10.05 -5.53 -5.81
N PRO A 385 -10.33 -5.47 -7.13
CA PRO A 385 -10.93 -6.59 -7.86
C PRO A 385 -10.02 -7.83 -7.92
N ALA A 386 -8.74 -7.71 -7.53
CA ALA A 386 -7.79 -8.82 -7.50
C ALA A 386 -7.82 -9.64 -6.20
N PHE A 387 -8.43 -9.15 -5.12
CA PHE A 387 -8.40 -9.79 -3.80
C PHE A 387 -9.81 -10.16 -3.31
N LYS A 388 -10.11 -11.46 -3.26
CA LYS A 388 -11.33 -11.98 -2.63
C LYS A 388 -11.18 -11.95 -1.11
N VAL A 389 -11.66 -10.88 -0.49
CA VAL A 389 -11.79 -10.75 0.97
C VAL A 389 -13.21 -11.08 1.43
N ARG A 390 -13.41 -11.24 2.75
CA ARG A 390 -14.74 -11.40 3.35
C ARG A 390 -15.57 -10.14 3.11
N GLU A 391 -16.82 -10.30 2.70
CA GLU A 391 -17.75 -9.19 2.55
C GLU A 391 -17.95 -8.47 3.90
N PHE A 392 -17.67 -7.18 3.93
CA PHE A 392 -17.76 -6.37 5.15
C PHE A 392 -18.22 -4.95 4.81
N SER A 393 -19.48 -4.64 5.11
CA SER A 393 -20.10 -3.35 4.82
C SER A 393 -19.69 -2.30 5.87
N ILE A 394 -19.27 -1.12 5.42
CA ILE A 394 -18.76 -0.04 6.29
C ILE A 394 -19.58 1.22 6.04
N THR A 395 -20.33 1.66 7.04
CA THR A 395 -20.99 2.97 7.06
C THR A 395 -20.21 3.90 8.00
N ASP A 396 -19.62 4.96 7.44
CA ASP A 396 -18.88 5.99 8.19
C ASP A 396 -19.79 7.21 8.45
N VAL A 397 -19.30 8.24 9.13
CA VAL A 397 -20.05 9.48 9.43
C VAL A 397 -19.30 10.75 9.05
N VAL A 398 -20.04 11.82 8.78
CA VAL A 398 -19.52 13.19 8.62
C VAL A 398 -19.60 13.91 9.98
N PRO A 399 -18.50 14.41 10.56
CA PRO A 399 -18.50 15.01 11.91
C PRO A 399 -19.14 16.40 11.97
N TYR A 400 -19.40 17.03 10.82
CA TYR A 400 -19.90 18.41 10.71
C TYR A 400 -21.22 18.45 9.94
N SER A 401 -22.16 19.29 10.39
CA SER A 401 -23.37 19.59 9.61
C SER A 401 -23.03 20.54 8.45
N ILE A 402 -23.66 20.31 7.31
CA ILE A 402 -23.46 21.06 6.06
C ILE A 402 -24.79 21.67 5.64
N THR A 403 -24.80 22.97 5.39
CA THR A 403 -25.92 23.76 4.89
C THR A 403 -25.62 24.25 3.47
N LEU A 404 -26.67 24.30 2.64
CA LEU A 404 -26.65 25.04 1.38
C LEU A 404 -27.40 26.35 1.53
N ARG A 405 -26.85 27.43 0.95
CA ARG A 405 -27.47 28.73 0.76
C ARG A 405 -27.63 29.02 -0.73
N TRP A 406 -28.74 29.66 -1.10
CA TRP A 406 -29.00 30.15 -2.45
C TRP A 406 -29.86 31.44 -2.39
N GLN A 407 -29.84 32.23 -3.45
CA GLN A 407 -30.74 33.39 -3.56
C GLN A 407 -32.17 32.90 -3.84
N SER A 408 -33.16 33.31 -3.05
CA SER A 408 -34.58 32.99 -3.35
C SER A 408 -35.04 33.72 -4.62
N SER A 409 -36.22 33.35 -5.12
CA SER A 409 -36.89 34.02 -6.25
C SER A 409 -38.38 34.21 -6.00
N TYR A 410 -38.82 34.06 -4.74
CA TYR A 410 -40.19 34.24 -4.28
C TYR A 410 -40.30 35.21 -3.10
N GLU A 411 -39.17 35.52 -2.45
CA GLU A 411 -39.05 36.39 -1.27
C GLU A 411 -37.72 37.15 -1.40
N GLU A 412 -37.61 38.35 -0.83
CA GLU A 412 -36.36 39.14 -0.78
C GLU A 412 -35.38 38.58 0.28
N GLY A 413 -34.92 37.34 0.08
CA GLY A 413 -34.10 36.63 1.07
C GLY A 413 -33.28 35.46 0.52
N THR A 414 -32.34 35.02 1.34
CA THR A 414 -31.54 33.81 1.09
C THR A 414 -32.30 32.56 1.56
N GLY A 415 -32.51 31.61 0.64
CA GLY A 415 -32.98 30.28 1.02
C GLY A 415 -31.82 29.47 1.60
N GLU A 416 -32.04 28.80 2.74
CA GLU A 416 -31.07 27.90 3.35
C GLU A 416 -31.69 26.52 3.64
N CYS A 417 -30.88 25.46 3.57
CA CYS A 417 -31.30 24.10 3.93
C CYS A 417 -30.12 23.27 4.43
N GLU A 418 -30.25 22.68 5.62
CA GLU A 418 -29.31 21.68 6.13
C GLU A 418 -29.42 20.41 5.29
N VAL A 419 -28.35 20.09 4.56
CA VAL A 419 -28.31 18.95 3.65
C VAL A 419 -27.83 17.68 4.35
N PHE A 420 -26.79 17.80 5.18
CA PHE A 420 -26.23 16.71 5.97
C PHE A 420 -26.09 17.19 7.42
N SER A 421 -26.58 16.42 8.38
CA SER A 421 -26.51 16.75 9.80
C SER A 421 -25.21 16.28 10.46
N LYS A 422 -24.99 16.68 11.71
CA LYS A 422 -23.85 16.20 12.51
C LYS A 422 -23.92 14.68 12.69
N ASN A 423 -22.82 13.98 12.44
CA ASN A 423 -22.71 12.52 12.34
C ASN A 423 -23.63 11.89 11.27
N HIS A 424 -24.01 12.61 10.20
CA HIS A 424 -24.76 11.99 9.10
C HIS A 424 -23.93 10.89 8.42
N ALA A 425 -24.57 9.75 8.13
CA ALA A 425 -23.93 8.62 7.48
C ALA A 425 -23.35 8.99 6.10
N ALA A 426 -22.19 8.43 5.78
CA ALA A 426 -21.49 8.60 4.51
C ALA A 426 -20.96 7.26 3.95
N PRO A 427 -20.91 7.09 2.62
CA PRO A 427 -21.34 8.03 1.57
C PRO A 427 -22.87 8.15 1.46
N PHE A 428 -23.39 9.34 1.12
CA PHE A 428 -24.83 9.57 0.93
C PHE A 428 -25.10 10.63 -0.14
N SER A 429 -26.30 10.62 -0.74
CA SER A 429 -26.74 11.63 -1.71
C SER A 429 -28.17 12.09 -1.44
N LYS A 430 -28.38 13.41 -1.42
CA LYS A 430 -29.68 14.07 -1.21
C LYS A 430 -30.04 14.81 -2.49
N VAL A 431 -31.28 14.66 -2.96
CA VAL A 431 -31.80 15.39 -4.12
C VAL A 431 -32.69 16.52 -3.64
N ILE A 432 -32.35 17.73 -4.03
CA ILE A 432 -33.10 18.96 -3.76
C ILE A 432 -33.78 19.38 -5.05
N THR A 433 -34.94 20.02 -4.95
CA THR A 433 -35.67 20.55 -6.11
C THR A 433 -35.77 22.06 -5.97
N PHE A 434 -35.30 22.77 -6.99
CA PHE A 434 -35.42 24.22 -7.13
C PHE A 434 -36.34 24.57 -8.30
N HIS A 435 -36.94 25.75 -8.24
CA HIS A 435 -37.80 26.31 -9.27
C HIS A 435 -37.22 27.66 -9.69
N LYS A 436 -36.67 27.75 -10.90
CA LYS A 436 -35.85 28.89 -11.38
C LYS A 436 -36.07 29.12 -12.88
N LYS A 437 -35.88 30.36 -13.36
CA LYS A 437 -35.92 30.72 -14.79
C LYS A 437 -34.54 30.92 -15.42
N GLU A 438 -33.53 31.14 -14.57
CA GLU A 438 -32.18 31.59 -14.95
C GLU A 438 -31.11 30.78 -14.19
N PRO A 439 -29.83 30.81 -14.64
CA PRO A 439 -28.71 30.22 -13.91
C PRO A 439 -28.63 30.74 -12.47
N PHE A 440 -28.22 29.88 -11.53
CA PHE A 440 -28.20 30.25 -10.12
C PHE A 440 -27.04 29.62 -9.35
N GLU A 441 -26.71 30.26 -8.23
CA GLU A 441 -25.57 29.93 -7.39
C GLU A 441 -26.00 29.17 -6.12
N LEU A 442 -25.17 28.20 -5.72
CA LEU A 442 -25.28 27.46 -4.46
C LEU A 442 -23.97 27.63 -3.66
N GLU A 443 -24.06 28.18 -2.45
CA GLU A 443 -22.95 28.19 -1.49
C GLU A 443 -23.11 27.03 -0.50
N ALA A 444 -22.08 26.21 -0.33
CA ALA A 444 -22.01 25.15 0.67
C ALA A 444 -21.10 25.58 1.82
N PHE A 445 -21.57 25.45 3.07
CA PHE A 445 -20.85 25.85 4.27
C PHE A 445 -21.22 24.97 5.48
N TYR A 446 -20.38 24.96 6.51
CA TYR A 446 -20.67 24.27 7.77
C TYR A 446 -21.65 25.10 8.61
N THR A 447 -22.73 24.48 9.08
CA THR A 447 -23.83 25.19 9.79
C THR A 447 -23.38 25.81 11.11
N HIS A 448 -22.41 25.19 11.80
CA HIS A 448 -21.95 25.55 13.13
C HIS A 448 -20.46 25.90 13.10
N PRO A 449 -20.09 27.20 12.98
CA PRO A 449 -18.69 27.62 12.83
C PRO A 449 -17.77 27.19 13.97
N HIS A 450 -18.28 27.17 15.21
CA HIS A 450 -17.51 26.83 16.41
C HIS A 450 -17.25 25.32 16.58
N ASP A 451 -17.99 24.47 15.87
CA ASP A 451 -17.80 23.00 15.90
C ASP A 451 -16.62 22.54 15.03
N VAL A 452 -16.17 23.38 14.08
CA VAL A 452 -15.12 23.05 13.12
C VAL A 452 -13.79 23.65 13.61
N PRO A 453 -12.70 22.87 13.76
CA PRO A 453 -11.38 23.36 14.17
C PRO A 453 -10.63 24.03 13.01
N TYR A 454 -11.34 24.81 12.20
CA TYR A 454 -10.88 25.37 10.92
C TYR A 454 -11.59 26.72 10.67
N PRO A 455 -10.86 27.81 10.34
CA PRO A 455 -11.42 29.17 10.42
C PRO A 455 -12.32 29.58 9.23
N ASP A 456 -12.27 28.89 8.10
CA ASP A 456 -13.13 29.17 6.94
C ASP A 456 -14.34 28.22 6.97
N THR A 457 -15.54 28.76 7.13
CA THR A 457 -16.77 27.94 7.22
C THR A 457 -17.24 27.43 5.87
N ARG A 458 -16.74 27.99 4.77
CA ARG A 458 -17.19 27.71 3.41
C ARG A 458 -16.46 26.52 2.80
N ILE A 459 -17.23 25.65 2.14
CA ILE A 459 -16.76 24.42 1.50
C ILE A 459 -16.58 24.67 0.00
N GLY A 460 -17.57 25.28 -0.64
CA GLY A 460 -17.53 25.53 -2.08
C GLY A 460 -18.71 26.36 -2.58
N HIS A 461 -18.50 27.01 -3.71
CA HIS A 461 -19.50 27.75 -4.45
C HIS A 461 -19.75 27.06 -5.79
N PHE A 462 -21.00 26.83 -6.15
CA PHE A 462 -21.39 26.05 -7.33
C PHE A 462 -22.39 26.83 -8.19
N VAL A 463 -21.99 27.17 -9.42
CA VAL A 463 -22.88 27.84 -10.39
C VAL A 463 -23.52 26.78 -11.27
N ILE A 464 -24.85 26.72 -11.28
CA ILE A 464 -25.63 25.83 -12.16
C ILE A 464 -25.98 26.62 -13.42
N GLN A 465 -25.33 26.26 -14.53
CA GLN A 465 -25.42 26.96 -15.81
C GLN A 465 -26.55 26.40 -16.69
N ASN A 466 -26.88 27.11 -17.77
CA ASN A 466 -27.87 26.73 -18.79
C ASN A 466 -29.29 26.42 -18.26
N VAL A 467 -29.67 26.99 -17.11
CA VAL A 467 -31.07 27.02 -16.68
C VAL A 467 -31.81 28.08 -17.48
N GLY A 468 -32.71 27.64 -18.37
CA GLY A 468 -33.70 28.50 -19.03
C GLY A 468 -35.10 28.29 -18.47
N PRO A 469 -36.07 29.16 -18.81
CA PRO A 469 -37.48 28.95 -18.49
C PRO A 469 -38.05 27.75 -19.24
N GLN A 470 -39.14 27.17 -18.75
CA GLN A 470 -39.85 26.12 -19.47
C GLN A 470 -40.56 26.73 -20.71
N HIS A 471 -40.95 25.91 -21.70
CA HIS A 471 -41.64 26.34 -22.93
C HIS A 471 -42.87 27.26 -22.71
N ASP A 472 -43.48 27.24 -21.53
CA ASP A 472 -44.64 28.04 -21.11
C ASP A 472 -44.23 29.40 -20.46
N GLY A 473 -42.95 29.77 -20.53
CA GLY A 473 -42.37 30.93 -19.84
C GLY A 473 -42.20 30.76 -18.32
N ASP A 474 -42.54 29.60 -17.78
CA ASP A 474 -42.69 29.36 -16.34
C ASP A 474 -41.42 28.76 -15.66
N ASN A 475 -41.43 28.67 -14.33
CA ASN A 475 -40.26 28.24 -13.53
C ASN A 475 -39.84 26.78 -13.80
N SER A 476 -38.73 26.59 -14.52
CA SER A 476 -38.09 25.29 -14.74
C SER A 476 -37.78 24.56 -13.44
N LYS A 477 -38.13 23.27 -13.41
CA LYS A 477 -37.95 22.40 -12.26
C LYS A 477 -36.58 21.73 -12.29
N VAL A 478 -35.61 22.35 -11.61
CA VAL A 478 -34.22 21.88 -11.53
C VAL A 478 -34.07 20.94 -10.33
N LYS A 479 -33.72 19.67 -10.58
CA LYS A 479 -33.26 18.75 -9.54
C LYS A 479 -31.75 18.87 -9.39
N VAL A 480 -31.28 18.99 -8.16
CA VAL A 480 -29.84 19.04 -7.83
C VAL A 480 -29.51 17.93 -6.86
N LYS A 481 -28.61 17.04 -7.26
CA LYS A 481 -28.14 15.91 -6.45
C LYS A 481 -26.83 16.27 -5.76
N VAL A 482 -26.89 16.58 -4.47
CA VAL A 482 -25.70 16.82 -3.64
C VAL A 482 -25.28 15.55 -2.92
N ARG A 483 -23.98 15.37 -2.73
CA ARG A 483 -23.37 14.13 -2.27
C ARG A 483 -22.23 14.39 -1.29
N VAL A 484 -22.11 13.56 -0.27
CA VAL A 484 -20.83 13.29 0.40
C VAL A 484 -20.32 11.94 -0.12
N ASN A 485 -19.09 11.92 -0.62
CA ASN A 485 -18.49 10.76 -1.27
C ASN A 485 -17.78 9.82 -0.27
N VAL A 486 -17.10 8.78 -0.76
CA VAL A 486 -16.43 7.76 0.08
C VAL A 486 -15.23 8.28 0.88
N HIS A 487 -14.72 9.46 0.54
CA HIS A 487 -13.60 10.15 1.20
C HIS A 487 -14.09 11.13 2.30
N GLY A 488 -15.41 11.30 2.46
CA GLY A 488 -16.01 12.35 3.31
C GLY A 488 -16.03 13.74 2.67
N ILE A 489 -15.82 13.84 1.35
CA ILE A 489 -15.76 15.10 0.60
C ILE A 489 -17.14 15.43 -0.01
N PHE A 490 -17.56 16.69 0.08
CA PHE A 490 -18.82 17.21 -0.48
C PHE A 490 -18.70 17.54 -1.97
N SER A 491 -19.77 17.29 -2.73
CA SER A 491 -19.92 17.77 -4.11
C SER A 491 -21.38 17.90 -4.54
N VAL A 492 -21.64 18.80 -5.49
CA VAL A 492 -22.83 18.74 -6.34
C VAL A 492 -22.50 17.75 -7.47
N ALA A 493 -23.23 16.63 -7.56
CA ALA A 493 -22.88 15.49 -8.40
C ALA A 493 -23.66 15.40 -9.72
N ASN A 494 -24.81 16.07 -9.80
CA ASN A 494 -25.64 16.25 -11.00
C ASN A 494 -26.63 17.39 -10.74
N ALA A 495 -26.93 18.18 -11.76
CA ALA A 495 -28.08 19.07 -11.80
C ALA A 495 -28.83 18.78 -13.10
N SER A 496 -30.16 18.74 -13.06
CA SER A 496 -30.97 18.34 -14.22
C SER A 496 -32.34 19.03 -14.26
N ILE A 497 -32.77 19.47 -15.44
CA ILE A 497 -34.10 20.03 -15.68
C ILE A 497 -35.07 18.89 -16.01
N ILE A 498 -36.28 18.94 -15.44
CA ILE A 498 -37.40 18.08 -15.80
C ILE A 498 -38.35 18.82 -16.72
N GLU A 499 -38.39 18.41 -17.98
CA GLU A 499 -39.38 18.83 -18.97
C GLU A 499 -40.55 17.85 -18.97
N LYS A 500 -41.78 18.39 -18.93
CA LYS A 500 -43.00 17.65 -19.24
C LYS A 500 -43.34 17.88 -20.71
N GLN A 501 -43.30 16.84 -21.54
CA GLN A 501 -43.81 16.92 -22.90
C GLN A 501 -45.28 16.46 -22.89
N ASN A 502 -46.20 17.39 -23.15
CA ASN A 502 -47.55 17.05 -23.56
C ASN A 502 -47.49 16.54 -25.01
N VAL A 503 -48.22 15.47 -25.31
CA VAL A 503 -48.45 15.02 -26.68
C VAL A 503 -49.94 15.20 -26.93
N GLU A 504 -50.28 16.28 -27.62
CA GLU A 504 -51.58 16.40 -28.27
C GLU A 504 -51.53 15.51 -29.51
N GLY A 505 -52.45 14.54 -29.59
CA GLY A 505 -52.51 13.58 -30.68
C GLY A 505 -53.62 13.95 -31.65
N ASP A 506 -53.27 14.58 -32.76
CA ASP A 506 -54.13 14.56 -33.94
C ASP A 506 -54.27 13.10 -34.43
N ALA A 507 -55.49 12.72 -34.79
CA ALA A 507 -55.86 11.33 -35.04
C ALA A 507 -56.62 11.18 -36.37
N SER A 508 -55.89 11.19 -37.48
CA SER A 508 -56.41 10.78 -38.80
C SER A 508 -55.30 10.17 -39.67
N ASP A 509 -55.72 9.24 -40.53
CA ASP A 509 -55.04 8.70 -41.70
C ASP A 509 -53.71 7.95 -41.52
N VAL A 510 -53.85 6.61 -41.45
CA VAL A 510 -52.83 5.64 -41.85
C VAL A 510 -53.41 4.79 -42.99
N PRO A 511 -52.75 4.74 -44.16
CA PRO A 511 -52.85 3.60 -45.07
C PRO A 511 -51.65 2.65 -44.94
N MET A 512 -51.90 1.39 -45.28
CA MET A 512 -50.92 0.32 -45.52
C MET A 512 -50.04 0.66 -46.76
N ASP A 513 -48.92 -0.01 -47.06
CA ASP A 513 -48.53 -1.39 -46.70
C ASP A 513 -46.99 -1.63 -46.69
N THR A 514 -46.58 -2.90 -46.49
CA THR A 514 -45.28 -3.57 -46.79
C THR A 514 -44.18 -2.77 -47.52
N GLU A 515 -42.89 -2.86 -47.14
CA GLU A 515 -42.05 -4.06 -47.42
C GLU A 515 -40.79 -4.22 -46.53
N LEU A 516 -40.04 -5.31 -46.76
CA LEU A 516 -38.88 -5.77 -45.99
C LEU A 516 -37.60 -4.94 -46.20
N SER A 517 -36.74 -4.92 -45.17
CA SER A 517 -35.28 -4.83 -45.34
C SER A 517 -34.55 -5.58 -44.22
N CYS A 518 -33.37 -6.11 -44.51
CA CYS A 518 -32.62 -7.05 -43.65
C CYS A 518 -31.41 -6.42 -42.95
N LYS A 519 -30.76 -7.21 -42.10
CA LYS A 519 -29.59 -6.82 -41.29
C LYS A 519 -28.30 -6.64 -42.10
N ASP A 520 -27.32 -6.04 -41.41
CA ASP A 520 -25.87 -6.24 -41.49
C ASP A 520 -25.11 -5.83 -42.77
N GLN A 521 -24.41 -4.70 -42.70
CA GLN A 521 -22.95 -4.56 -42.88
C GLN A 521 -22.52 -3.12 -42.50
N SER A 522 -21.31 -2.85 -42.03
CA SER A 522 -19.99 -3.33 -42.50
C SER A 522 -19.18 -4.21 -41.52
N LYS A 523 -18.40 -5.12 -42.11
CA LYS A 523 -17.17 -5.72 -41.53
C LYS A 523 -15.98 -4.76 -41.79
N ASP A 524 -14.71 -4.99 -41.43
CA ASP A 524 -13.76 -6.12 -41.60
C ASP A 524 -12.68 -6.05 -40.49
N GLU A 525 -11.82 -7.02 -40.18
CA GLU A 525 -11.73 -8.51 -40.31
C GLU A 525 -10.68 -8.95 -39.23
N LEU A 526 -10.42 -10.20 -38.82
CA LEU A 526 -10.31 -11.49 -39.53
C LEU A 526 -10.48 -12.67 -38.52
N ALA A 527 -10.96 -13.83 -39.00
CA ALA A 527 -10.73 -15.24 -38.57
C ALA A 527 -10.65 -15.70 -37.08
N LYS A 528 -10.92 -16.98 -36.72
CA LYS A 528 -11.94 -18.01 -37.10
C LYS A 528 -11.68 -19.33 -36.35
N MET A 529 -12.74 -20.08 -36.03
CA MET A 529 -12.92 -21.55 -35.78
C MET A 529 -13.83 -21.77 -34.54
N GLN A 530 -15.05 -22.33 -34.62
CA GLN A 530 -15.46 -23.74 -34.91
C GLN A 530 -14.99 -24.71 -33.80
N VAL A 531 -15.79 -25.59 -33.16
CA VAL A 531 -17.14 -26.20 -33.39
C VAL A 531 -17.67 -26.80 -32.04
N ASP A 532 -18.91 -27.28 -31.76
CA ASP A 532 -20.20 -27.51 -32.48
C ASP A 532 -21.43 -27.73 -31.51
N GLN A 533 -22.64 -28.01 -32.07
CA GLN A 533 -23.73 -29.00 -31.71
C GLN A 533 -23.91 -29.62 -30.28
N ASP A 534 -25.09 -30.11 -29.80
CA ASP A 534 -26.51 -30.09 -30.26
C ASP A 534 -27.54 -30.47 -29.14
N ASP A 535 -28.85 -30.38 -29.47
CA ASP A 535 -30.01 -31.23 -29.09
C ASP A 535 -30.59 -31.36 -27.64
N GLY A 536 -31.89 -31.74 -27.55
CA GLY A 536 -32.16 -32.95 -26.74
C GLY A 536 -33.51 -33.35 -26.11
N ASN A 537 -34.55 -32.51 -25.97
CA ASN A 537 -35.99 -32.92 -25.93
C ASN A 537 -36.68 -33.73 -24.75
N HIS A 538 -37.91 -33.30 -24.37
CA HIS A 538 -39.07 -34.06 -23.75
C HIS A 538 -38.98 -34.71 -22.33
N ARG A 539 -40.07 -35.10 -21.60
CA ARG A 539 -41.51 -35.37 -21.93
C ARG A 539 -42.50 -35.17 -20.74
N ASN A 540 -43.82 -35.22 -20.99
CA ASN A 540 -44.94 -34.97 -20.05
C ASN A 540 -45.62 -36.21 -19.40
N GLN A 541 -46.40 -35.95 -18.33
CA GLN A 541 -47.71 -36.58 -17.96
C GLN A 541 -48.60 -35.41 -17.45
N THR A 542 -49.87 -35.14 -17.82
CA THR A 542 -51.12 -35.95 -17.97
C THR A 542 -51.72 -36.37 -16.62
N GLU A 543 -53.00 -36.24 -16.27
CA GLU A 543 -54.18 -35.35 -16.53
C GLU A 543 -55.44 -36.13 -16.03
N GLN A 544 -56.45 -35.44 -15.45
CA GLN A 544 -57.86 -35.82 -15.13
C GLN A 544 -58.29 -35.10 -13.81
N HIS A 545 -59.54 -34.72 -13.45
CA HIS A 545 -60.87 -34.39 -14.05
C HIS A 545 -61.78 -33.97 -12.82
N SER A 546 -63.04 -33.51 -12.79
CA SER A 546 -64.17 -33.00 -13.63
C SER A 546 -65.30 -32.61 -12.60
N GLN A 547 -66.35 -31.79 -12.74
CA GLN A 547 -67.08 -30.98 -13.75
C GLN A 547 -67.83 -29.85 -12.96
N ALA A 548 -68.16 -28.65 -13.46
CA ALA A 548 -69.31 -28.18 -14.29
C ALA A 548 -70.68 -27.94 -13.58
N ASP A 549 -71.60 -27.28 -14.29
CA ASP A 549 -73.03 -26.94 -13.99
C ASP A 549 -73.29 -25.65 -13.15
N GLU A 550 -74.39 -24.86 -13.31
CA GLU A 550 -75.07 -24.36 -14.54
C GLU A 550 -75.87 -23.03 -14.26
N GLU A 551 -76.82 -22.63 -15.12
CA GLU A 551 -77.33 -21.25 -15.40
C GLU A 551 -78.37 -20.55 -14.45
N THR A 552 -78.64 -19.26 -14.77
CA THR A 552 -79.91 -18.45 -14.65
C THR A 552 -80.34 -17.69 -13.38
N ASP A 553 -80.12 -16.37 -13.41
CA ASP A 553 -81.09 -15.24 -13.53
C ASP A 553 -82.12 -14.77 -12.45
N ASN A 554 -81.98 -13.48 -12.10
CA ASN A 554 -82.97 -12.41 -11.82
C ASN A 554 -83.80 -12.18 -10.50
N LEU A 555 -83.91 -10.87 -10.18
CA LEU A 555 -84.94 -10.10 -9.41
C LEU A 555 -85.22 -10.33 -7.91
N GLY A 556 -85.27 -9.23 -7.09
CA GLY A 556 -86.15 -9.18 -5.89
C GLY A 556 -85.76 -8.36 -4.62
N ALA A 557 -85.81 -7.02 -4.67
CA ALA A 557 -86.17 -6.06 -3.58
C ALA A 557 -85.71 -6.17 -2.08
N GLU A 558 -85.08 -5.08 -1.61
CA GLU A 558 -85.34 -4.34 -0.32
C GLU A 558 -85.17 -4.99 1.09
N GLY A 559 -83.92 -5.15 1.53
CA GLY A 559 -83.27 -4.28 2.55
C GLY A 559 -83.75 -4.19 4.02
N LYS A 560 -82.81 -4.46 4.96
CA LYS A 560 -82.45 -3.53 6.08
C LYS A 560 -81.18 -3.90 6.89
N THR A 561 -80.36 -2.87 7.15
CA THR A 561 -79.44 -2.64 8.31
C THR A 561 -78.24 -3.55 8.63
N ALA A 562 -77.14 -2.86 9.01
CA ALA A 562 -76.08 -3.21 9.97
C ALA A 562 -74.72 -3.77 9.46
N SER A 563 -73.72 -2.87 9.47
CA SER A 563 -72.34 -3.06 9.95
C SER A 563 -71.38 -4.06 9.28
N GLY A 564 -70.34 -3.53 8.63
CA GLY A 564 -69.12 -4.28 8.26
C GLY A 564 -68.05 -3.40 7.63
N ASP A 565 -66.82 -3.41 8.16
CA ASP A 565 -65.68 -2.66 7.60
C ASP A 565 -65.09 -3.34 6.34
N LYS A 566 -65.07 -2.61 5.21
CA LYS A 566 -63.87 -2.35 4.36
C LYS A 566 -64.22 -1.84 2.96
N LEU A 567 -63.20 -1.21 2.35
CA LEU A 567 -62.98 -1.05 0.90
C LEU A 567 -64.05 -0.30 0.10
N ASP A 568 -63.76 0.99 -0.16
CA ASP A 568 -64.32 1.70 -1.30
C ASP A 568 -63.18 2.16 -2.23
N ASN A 569 -63.21 1.72 -3.50
CA ASN A 569 -62.19 2.04 -4.50
C ASN A 569 -62.57 3.35 -5.22
N ALA A 570 -62.17 4.48 -4.65
CA ALA A 570 -62.43 5.79 -5.25
C ALA A 570 -61.56 6.05 -6.51
N VAL A 571 -62.10 5.69 -7.68
CA VAL A 571 -61.85 6.25 -9.02
C VAL A 571 -60.41 6.73 -9.28
N GLN A 572 -59.54 5.85 -9.78
CA GLN A 572 -58.34 6.30 -10.50
C GLN A 572 -58.74 6.74 -11.92
N SER A 573 -58.90 8.06 -12.10
CA SER A 573 -58.96 8.65 -13.44
C SER A 573 -57.66 8.38 -14.19
N GLY A 574 -57.77 7.94 -15.45
CA GLY A 574 -56.64 7.54 -16.28
C GLY A 574 -55.72 8.70 -16.63
N LYS A 575 -54.72 8.98 -15.79
CA LYS A 575 -53.69 9.98 -16.08
C LYS A 575 -52.82 9.50 -17.24
N ALA A 576 -52.80 10.27 -18.32
CA ALA A 576 -51.92 10.04 -19.45
C ALA A 576 -50.45 9.93 -18.99
N LYS A 577 -49.71 8.96 -19.54
CA LYS A 577 -48.29 8.74 -19.21
C LYS A 577 -47.43 9.83 -19.87
N THR A 578 -47.35 11.00 -19.23
CA THR A 578 -46.42 12.07 -19.62
C THR A 578 -44.99 11.51 -19.73
N LYS A 579 -44.40 11.54 -20.92
CA LYS A 579 -42.97 11.26 -21.07
C LYS A 579 -42.20 12.42 -20.43
N ILE A 580 -41.38 12.09 -19.44
CA ILE A 580 -40.49 13.05 -18.77
C ILE A 580 -39.13 12.98 -19.44
N LYS A 581 -38.64 14.12 -19.93
CA LYS A 581 -37.26 14.27 -20.40
C LYS A 581 -36.45 14.91 -19.28
N SER A 582 -35.27 14.35 -19.01
CA SER A 582 -34.30 14.88 -18.07
C SER A 582 -33.12 15.43 -18.87
N ILE A 583 -32.78 16.70 -18.69
CA ILE A 583 -31.63 17.34 -19.34
C ILE A 583 -30.61 17.69 -18.26
N ASP A 584 -29.43 17.10 -18.33
CA ASP A 584 -28.33 17.39 -17.41
C ASP A 584 -27.70 18.77 -17.70
N LEU A 585 -27.36 19.49 -16.64
CA LEU A 585 -26.82 20.84 -16.67
C LEU A 585 -25.34 20.89 -16.29
N PRO A 586 -24.54 21.76 -16.93
CA PRO A 586 -23.18 22.02 -16.50
C PRO A 586 -23.14 22.72 -15.13
N ILE A 587 -22.22 22.27 -14.27
CA ILE A 587 -21.99 22.83 -12.94
C ILE A 587 -20.54 23.32 -12.89
N GLN A 588 -20.35 24.63 -12.64
CA GLN A 588 -19.03 25.18 -12.36
C GLN A 588 -18.80 25.16 -10.84
N ALA A 589 -17.79 24.40 -10.38
CA ALA A 589 -17.46 24.26 -8.97
C ALA A 589 -16.23 25.09 -8.58
N ASN A 590 -16.47 26.24 -7.96
CA ASN A 590 -15.45 27.13 -7.41
C ASN A 590 -15.20 26.74 -5.93
N LEU A 591 -14.22 25.86 -5.70
CA LEU A 591 -13.97 25.23 -4.40
C LEU A 591 -12.90 26.00 -3.60
N TYR A 592 -13.17 26.30 -2.33
CA TYR A 592 -12.27 27.14 -1.54
C TYR A 592 -10.97 26.42 -1.21
N ARG A 593 -9.83 27.06 -1.53
CA ARG A 593 -8.45 26.63 -1.20
C ARG A 593 -8.01 25.30 -1.84
N GLN A 594 -8.78 24.72 -2.75
CA GLN A 594 -8.32 23.58 -3.54
C GLN A 594 -7.18 23.99 -4.48
N VAL A 595 -6.14 23.15 -4.59
CA VAL A 595 -5.09 23.28 -5.61
C VAL A 595 -5.69 22.90 -6.98
N GLY A 596 -5.60 23.80 -7.96
CA GLY A 596 -6.06 23.56 -9.34
C GLY A 596 -5.20 22.52 -10.05
N GLN A 597 -5.79 21.77 -11.00
CA GLN A 597 -5.14 20.61 -11.61
C GLN A 597 -3.81 20.94 -12.29
N ASP A 598 -3.71 22.09 -12.96
CA ASP A 598 -2.47 22.52 -13.64
C ASP A 598 -1.31 22.73 -12.66
N LEU A 599 -1.62 23.20 -11.45
CA LEU A 599 -0.65 23.37 -10.38
C LEU A 599 -0.27 22.03 -9.72
N ILE A 600 -1.21 21.07 -9.62
CA ILE A 600 -0.90 19.69 -9.23
C ILE A 600 0.02 19.04 -10.29
N ASN A 601 -0.23 19.23 -11.58
CA ASN A 601 0.60 18.70 -12.67
C ASN A 601 2.03 19.28 -12.59
N CYS A 602 2.16 20.59 -12.36
CA CYS A 602 3.46 21.24 -12.09
C CYS A 602 4.15 20.66 -10.83
N TYR A 603 3.39 20.34 -9.77
CA TYR A 603 3.93 19.68 -8.59
C TYR A 603 4.41 18.24 -8.87
N ILE A 604 3.69 17.47 -9.69
CA ILE A 604 4.11 16.12 -10.15
C ILE A 604 5.42 16.20 -10.95
N GLU A 605 5.54 17.14 -11.89
CA GLU A 605 6.78 17.32 -12.64
C GLU A 605 7.97 17.68 -11.74
N ASN A 606 7.75 18.56 -10.76
CA ASN A 606 8.80 18.99 -9.85
C ASN A 606 9.18 17.89 -8.85
N GLU A 607 8.23 17.06 -8.42
CA GLU A 607 8.49 15.84 -7.67
C GLU A 607 9.35 14.85 -8.47
N GLY A 608 9.02 14.61 -9.74
CA GLY A 608 9.82 13.76 -10.64
C GLY A 608 11.25 14.28 -10.85
N LYS A 609 11.45 15.61 -10.95
CA LYS A 609 12.78 16.24 -11.00
C LYS A 609 13.57 16.00 -9.71
N MET A 610 12.93 16.08 -8.54
CA MET A 610 13.58 15.79 -7.24
C MET A 610 13.92 14.31 -7.09
N MET A 611 13.01 13.39 -7.42
CA MET A 611 13.27 11.95 -7.42
C MET A 611 14.46 11.57 -8.30
N MET A 612 14.60 12.20 -9.47
CA MET A 612 15.75 11.96 -10.36
C MET A 612 17.06 12.49 -9.74
N GLN A 613 17.04 13.65 -9.08
CA GLN A 613 18.20 14.19 -8.37
C GLN A 613 18.64 13.29 -7.21
N ASP A 614 17.70 12.83 -6.39
CA ASP A 614 17.97 11.90 -5.28
C ASP A 614 18.58 10.59 -5.79
N LYS A 615 18.05 10.07 -6.90
CA LYS A 615 18.57 8.86 -7.54
C LYS A 615 19.98 9.06 -8.09
N LEU A 616 20.28 10.20 -8.72
CA LEU A 616 21.62 10.51 -9.23
C LEU A 616 22.65 10.65 -8.10
N GLU A 617 22.31 11.36 -7.03
CA GLU A 617 23.19 11.50 -5.86
C GLU A 617 23.39 10.16 -5.14
N LYS A 618 22.33 9.34 -5.03
CA LYS A 618 22.47 7.97 -4.51
C LYS A 618 23.37 7.12 -5.41
N GLU A 619 23.13 7.06 -6.72
CA GLU A 619 23.94 6.27 -7.64
C GLU A 619 25.41 6.74 -7.73
N LYS A 620 25.69 8.01 -7.39
CA LYS A 620 27.05 8.54 -7.21
C LYS A 620 27.70 8.00 -5.93
N ASN A 621 26.97 8.04 -4.81
CA ASN A 621 27.47 7.57 -3.52
C ASN A 621 27.60 6.04 -3.46
N ASP A 622 26.63 5.29 -4.01
CA ASP A 622 26.72 3.84 -4.21
C ASP A 622 27.96 3.48 -5.07
N ALA A 623 28.33 4.31 -6.05
CA ALA A 623 29.54 4.11 -6.86
C ALA A 623 30.85 4.48 -6.13
N LYS A 624 30.86 5.52 -5.29
CA LYS A 624 32.01 5.86 -4.43
C LYS A 624 32.30 4.71 -3.46
N ASN A 625 31.27 4.26 -2.74
CA ASN A 625 31.34 3.15 -1.79
C ASN A 625 31.84 1.86 -2.46
N ALA A 626 31.50 1.61 -3.72
CA ALA A 626 31.98 0.44 -4.47
C ALA A 626 33.47 0.52 -4.88
N VAL A 627 34.08 1.71 -4.90
CA VAL A 627 35.55 1.85 -4.99
C VAL A 627 36.16 1.55 -3.63
N GLU A 628 35.64 2.17 -2.56
CA GLU A 628 36.12 2.03 -1.18
C GLU A 628 36.07 0.57 -0.69
N GLU A 629 34.95 -0.12 -0.88
CA GLU A 629 34.78 -1.55 -0.58
C GLU A 629 35.80 -2.41 -1.34
N TYR A 630 36.01 -2.14 -2.64
CA TYR A 630 36.98 -2.88 -3.46
C TYR A 630 38.43 -2.61 -3.04
N VAL A 631 38.76 -1.39 -2.58
CA VAL A 631 40.09 -1.04 -2.06
C VAL A 631 40.40 -1.86 -0.81
N TYR A 632 39.48 -1.91 0.16
CA TYR A 632 39.68 -2.66 1.39
C TYR A 632 39.65 -4.19 1.16
N ASP A 633 38.72 -4.69 0.34
CA ASP A 633 38.59 -6.12 0.01
C ASP A 633 39.82 -6.66 -0.75
N LEU A 634 40.37 -5.91 -1.71
CA LEU A 634 41.56 -6.32 -2.43
C LEU A 634 42.82 -6.25 -1.54
N ARG A 635 42.94 -5.22 -0.69
CA ARG A 635 44.09 -5.08 0.24
C ARG A 635 44.17 -6.25 1.22
N ASP A 636 43.06 -6.62 1.86
CA ASP A 636 42.99 -7.76 2.79
C ASP A 636 43.38 -9.08 2.08
N LYS A 637 42.82 -9.31 0.89
CA LYS A 637 43.09 -10.54 0.13
C LYS A 637 44.53 -10.63 -0.38
N LEU A 638 45.15 -9.50 -0.78
CA LEU A 638 46.57 -9.46 -1.16
C LEU A 638 47.50 -9.89 -0.01
N CYS A 639 47.19 -9.47 1.22
CA CYS A 639 47.92 -9.88 2.42
C CYS A 639 47.53 -11.29 2.95
N GLY A 640 46.69 -12.03 2.23
CA GLY A 640 46.16 -13.33 2.64
C GLY A 640 46.04 -14.32 1.49
N VAL A 641 44.82 -14.52 0.97
CA VAL A 641 44.52 -15.58 -0.01
C VAL A 641 45.20 -15.39 -1.37
N TYR A 642 45.52 -14.16 -1.77
CA TYR A 642 46.11 -13.84 -3.08
C TYR A 642 47.65 -13.78 -3.08
N GLU A 643 48.31 -13.78 -1.91
CA GLU A 643 49.78 -13.77 -1.74
C GLU A 643 50.49 -14.76 -2.68
N LYS A 644 49.90 -15.95 -2.87
CA LYS A 644 50.47 -17.05 -3.67
C LYS A 644 50.22 -16.94 -5.17
N PHE A 645 49.40 -15.99 -5.62
CA PHE A 645 48.91 -15.84 -7.00
C PHE A 645 49.40 -14.56 -7.69
N ILE A 646 50.28 -13.80 -7.01
CA ILE A 646 50.87 -12.54 -7.43
C ILE A 646 52.41 -12.59 -7.35
N THR A 647 53.11 -11.69 -8.04
CA THR A 647 54.56 -11.48 -7.87
C THR A 647 54.82 -10.39 -6.83
N GLU A 648 55.98 -10.38 -6.17
CA GLU A 648 56.34 -9.31 -5.21
C GLU A 648 56.35 -7.91 -5.87
N ASP A 649 56.84 -7.84 -7.10
CA ASP A 649 56.83 -6.64 -7.96
C ASP A 649 55.40 -6.12 -8.22
N ASP A 650 54.47 -7.01 -8.60
CA ASP A 650 53.10 -6.61 -8.93
C ASP A 650 52.27 -6.34 -7.67
N SER A 651 52.55 -7.07 -6.58
CA SER A 651 51.95 -6.79 -5.27
C SER A 651 52.35 -5.40 -4.79
N SER A 652 53.61 -5.02 -4.92
CA SER A 652 54.10 -3.68 -4.57
C SER A 652 53.40 -2.58 -5.38
N LYS A 653 53.23 -2.78 -6.69
CA LYS A 653 52.52 -1.84 -7.58
C LYS A 653 51.03 -1.70 -7.23
N ILE A 654 50.34 -2.81 -6.96
CA ILE A 654 48.91 -2.80 -6.64
C ILE A 654 48.67 -2.23 -5.24
N THR A 655 49.53 -2.51 -4.26
CA THR A 655 49.44 -1.88 -2.92
C THR A 655 49.59 -0.36 -3.01
N LEU A 656 50.57 0.15 -3.76
CA LEU A 656 50.70 1.59 -4.01
C LEU A 656 49.48 2.19 -4.72
N MET A 657 48.96 1.53 -5.75
CA MET A 657 47.73 1.98 -6.45
C MET A 657 46.50 2.01 -5.52
N LEU A 658 46.41 1.09 -4.56
CA LEU A 658 45.36 1.04 -3.53
C LEU A 658 45.51 2.20 -2.54
N GLU A 659 46.73 2.48 -2.07
CA GLU A 659 47.04 3.63 -1.21
C GLU A 659 46.78 4.98 -1.92
N ASP A 660 47.27 5.16 -3.14
CA ASP A 660 47.02 6.36 -3.96
C ASP A 660 45.52 6.61 -4.18
N THR A 661 44.73 5.55 -4.38
CA THR A 661 43.28 5.67 -4.61
C THR A 661 42.49 5.88 -3.32
N GLU A 662 42.95 5.32 -2.19
CA GLU A 662 42.40 5.64 -0.87
C GLU A 662 42.64 7.12 -0.52
N ASN A 663 43.88 7.60 -0.66
CA ASN A 663 44.22 9.01 -0.48
C ASN A 663 43.35 9.91 -1.38
N TRP A 664 43.21 9.55 -2.65
CA TRP A 664 42.35 10.26 -3.59
C TRP A 664 40.87 10.31 -3.14
N LEU A 665 40.29 9.23 -2.60
CA LEU A 665 38.89 9.21 -2.12
C LEU A 665 38.60 10.18 -0.96
N TYR A 666 39.64 10.57 -0.21
CA TYR A 666 39.59 11.54 0.89
C TYR A 666 40.05 12.97 0.48
N GLU A 667 40.67 13.13 -0.68
CA GLU A 667 41.11 14.43 -1.25
C GLU A 667 40.28 14.79 -2.51
N ASP A 668 40.90 14.92 -3.68
CA ASP A 668 40.25 15.33 -4.95
C ASP A 668 39.04 14.45 -5.33
N GLY A 669 39.01 13.20 -4.87
CA GLY A 669 37.95 12.22 -5.06
C GLY A 669 36.80 12.31 -4.06
N GLU A 670 36.70 13.33 -3.21
CA GLU A 670 35.62 13.39 -2.21
C GLU A 670 34.23 13.44 -2.87
N ASP A 671 34.06 14.27 -3.90
CA ASP A 671 32.77 14.61 -4.53
C ASP A 671 32.83 14.63 -6.07
N GLN A 672 33.32 13.53 -6.68
CA GLN A 672 33.42 13.40 -8.13
C GLN A 672 32.14 12.84 -8.78
N PRO A 673 31.88 13.12 -10.08
CA PRO A 673 30.70 12.57 -10.77
C PRO A 673 30.87 11.06 -11.00
N LYS A 674 29.74 10.33 -10.95
CA LYS A 674 29.64 8.86 -10.96
C LYS A 674 30.58 8.13 -11.94
N HIS A 675 30.79 8.67 -13.14
CA HIS A 675 31.65 8.03 -14.15
C HIS A 675 33.11 7.91 -13.69
N VAL A 676 33.65 8.89 -12.96
CA VAL A 676 35.03 8.88 -12.47
C VAL A 676 35.26 7.73 -11.47
N TYR A 677 34.32 7.49 -10.55
CA TYR A 677 34.38 6.34 -9.64
C TYR A 677 34.29 5.00 -10.40
N VAL A 678 33.44 4.91 -11.42
CA VAL A 678 33.31 3.70 -12.25
C VAL A 678 34.58 3.45 -13.08
N GLU A 679 35.19 4.51 -13.63
CA GLU A 679 36.46 4.43 -14.37
C GLU A 679 37.63 4.03 -13.45
N LYS A 680 37.69 4.58 -12.23
CA LYS A 680 38.65 4.15 -11.20
C LYS A 680 38.46 2.69 -10.80
N LEU A 681 37.23 2.25 -10.53
CA LEU A 681 36.95 0.83 -10.24
C LEU A 681 37.36 -0.08 -11.40
N GLN A 682 37.15 0.33 -12.65
CA GLN A 682 37.60 -0.41 -13.84
C GLN A 682 39.12 -0.38 -14.04
N GLU A 683 39.81 0.70 -13.62
CA GLU A 683 41.26 0.77 -13.60
C GLU A 683 41.84 -0.27 -12.64
N MET A 684 41.35 -0.32 -11.39
CA MET A 684 41.84 -1.26 -10.39
C MET A 684 41.49 -2.72 -10.71
N LYS A 685 40.33 -2.96 -11.32
CA LYS A 685 39.89 -4.31 -11.73
C LYS A 685 40.76 -4.94 -12.83
N LYS A 686 41.36 -4.15 -13.72
CA LYS A 686 42.34 -4.67 -14.71
C LYS A 686 43.53 -5.38 -14.04
N PHE A 687 43.87 -5.01 -12.81
CA PHE A 687 44.96 -5.61 -12.04
C PHE A 687 44.48 -6.68 -11.05
N GLY A 688 43.34 -6.46 -10.38
CA GLY A 688 42.80 -7.40 -9.38
C GLY A 688 42.02 -8.59 -9.96
N ASP A 689 41.23 -8.39 -11.02
CA ASP A 689 40.41 -9.48 -11.61
C ASP A 689 41.26 -10.67 -12.10
N PRO A 690 42.44 -10.49 -12.75
CA PRO A 690 43.32 -11.61 -13.11
C PRO A 690 43.83 -12.42 -11.91
N ILE A 691 44.08 -11.77 -10.76
CA ILE A 691 44.54 -12.44 -9.53
C ILE A 691 43.39 -13.21 -8.89
N HIS A 692 42.20 -12.61 -8.84
CA HIS A 692 40.97 -13.27 -8.41
C HIS A 692 40.65 -14.48 -9.29
N GLU A 693 40.75 -14.34 -10.62
CA GLU A 693 40.61 -15.45 -11.56
C GLU A 693 41.59 -16.57 -11.22
N ARG A 694 42.91 -16.31 -11.12
CA ARG A 694 43.93 -17.33 -10.79
C ARG A 694 43.62 -18.09 -9.50
N HIS A 695 43.19 -17.39 -8.45
CA HIS A 695 42.78 -17.99 -7.18
C HIS A 695 41.53 -18.88 -7.34
N MET A 696 40.44 -18.36 -7.92
CA MET A 696 39.20 -19.12 -8.13
C MET A 696 39.43 -20.35 -9.02
N GLU A 697 40.23 -20.18 -10.07
CA GLU A 697 40.66 -21.22 -10.99
C GLU A 697 41.60 -22.25 -10.34
N HIS A 698 42.32 -21.90 -9.27
CA HIS A 698 43.09 -22.87 -8.48
C HIS A 698 42.18 -23.73 -7.58
N GLU A 699 41.18 -23.13 -6.95
CA GLU A 699 40.24 -23.85 -6.06
C GLU A 699 39.24 -24.74 -6.82
N GLU A 700 38.70 -24.27 -7.94
CA GLU A 700 37.63 -24.98 -8.66
C GLU A 700 38.15 -25.99 -9.69
N ARG A 701 39.33 -25.78 -10.29
CA ARG A 701 39.87 -26.71 -11.30
C ARG A 701 40.07 -28.14 -10.76
N PRO A 702 40.62 -28.39 -9.56
CA PRO A 702 40.72 -29.74 -9.00
C PRO A 702 39.36 -30.42 -8.85
N LYS A 703 38.29 -29.68 -8.56
CA LYS A 703 36.92 -30.21 -8.43
C LYS A 703 36.40 -30.64 -9.81
N ALA A 704 36.47 -29.75 -10.80
CA ALA A 704 36.06 -30.03 -12.19
C ALA A 704 36.87 -31.16 -12.85
N LEU A 705 38.19 -31.21 -12.63
CA LEU A 705 39.06 -32.31 -13.11
C LEU A 705 38.65 -33.65 -12.49
N ASN A 706 38.32 -33.68 -11.21
CA ASN A 706 37.86 -34.90 -10.53
C ASN A 706 36.49 -35.38 -11.04
N GLU A 707 35.57 -34.49 -11.39
CA GLU A 707 34.28 -34.89 -11.99
C GLU A 707 34.46 -35.45 -13.40
N LEU A 708 35.28 -34.81 -14.25
CA LEU A 708 35.62 -35.32 -15.57
C LEU A 708 36.36 -36.67 -15.47
N GLY A 709 37.28 -36.82 -14.52
CA GLY A 709 37.97 -38.08 -14.23
C GLY A 709 37.02 -39.20 -13.80
N LYS A 710 36.08 -38.93 -12.88
CA LYS A 710 35.02 -39.89 -12.48
C LYS A 710 34.15 -40.30 -13.66
N LYS A 711 33.78 -39.34 -14.54
CA LYS A 711 33.01 -39.62 -15.75
C LYS A 711 33.79 -40.53 -16.70
N LEU A 712 35.06 -40.21 -16.99
CA LEU A 712 35.93 -41.03 -17.84
C LEU A 712 36.08 -42.45 -17.29
N GLN A 713 36.28 -42.63 -15.98
CA GLN A 713 36.31 -43.97 -15.35
C GLN A 713 35.00 -44.75 -15.53
N LEU A 714 33.84 -44.08 -15.46
CA LEU A 714 32.54 -44.71 -15.67
C LEU A 714 32.32 -45.11 -17.14
N LEU A 715 32.80 -44.30 -18.09
CA LEU A 715 32.77 -44.62 -19.53
C LEU A 715 33.71 -45.78 -19.86
N MET A 716 34.93 -45.78 -19.32
CA MET A 716 35.89 -46.88 -19.47
C MET A 716 35.32 -48.20 -18.91
N LYS A 717 34.66 -48.16 -17.74
CA LYS A 717 33.97 -49.34 -17.18
C LYS A 717 32.80 -49.83 -18.04
N ALA A 718 32.10 -48.96 -18.77
CA ALA A 718 31.06 -49.39 -19.71
C ALA A 718 31.66 -50.08 -20.96
N VAL A 719 32.76 -49.55 -21.50
CA VAL A 719 33.52 -50.17 -22.61
C VAL A 719 34.13 -51.52 -22.18
N GLU A 720 34.67 -51.60 -20.96
CA GLU A 720 35.22 -52.83 -20.38
C GLU A 720 34.12 -53.87 -20.10
N GLY A 721 32.97 -53.45 -19.56
CA GLY A 721 31.78 -54.30 -19.42
C GLY A 721 31.29 -54.86 -20.75
N TYR A 722 31.25 -54.05 -21.81
CA TYR A 722 30.94 -54.51 -23.17
C TYR A 722 31.96 -55.55 -23.67
N LYS A 723 33.27 -55.31 -23.50
CA LYS A 723 34.33 -56.27 -23.87
C LYS A 723 34.24 -57.59 -23.10
N ASN A 724 33.77 -57.54 -21.86
CA ASN A 724 33.52 -58.70 -21.00
C ASN A 724 32.15 -59.36 -21.24
N LYS A 725 31.35 -58.89 -22.21
CA LYS A 725 29.98 -59.36 -22.50
C LYS A 725 29.01 -59.28 -21.31
N ASP A 726 29.06 -58.18 -20.56
CA ASP A 726 28.00 -57.84 -19.60
C ASP A 726 26.66 -57.68 -20.34
N GLU A 727 25.63 -58.41 -19.90
CA GLU A 727 24.28 -58.39 -20.49
C GLU A 727 23.73 -56.97 -20.65
N LYS A 728 24.19 -56.03 -19.81
CA LYS A 728 23.74 -54.63 -19.81
C LYS A 728 24.18 -53.85 -21.07
N TYR A 729 25.19 -54.32 -21.79
CA TYR A 729 25.81 -53.59 -22.91
C TYR A 729 25.86 -54.37 -24.23
N GLU A 730 25.66 -55.69 -24.22
CA GLU A 730 25.80 -56.59 -25.38
C GLU A 730 24.89 -56.24 -26.59
N HIS A 731 23.84 -55.43 -26.38
CA HIS A 731 22.92 -54.96 -27.45
C HIS A 731 23.35 -53.64 -28.13
N ILE A 732 24.48 -53.05 -27.74
CA ILE A 732 25.01 -51.82 -28.37
C ILE A 732 25.81 -52.19 -29.61
N ASP A 733 25.69 -51.39 -30.66
CA ASP A 733 26.41 -51.61 -31.93
C ASP A 733 27.93 -51.52 -31.72
N PRO A 734 28.74 -52.48 -32.21
CA PRO A 734 30.20 -52.43 -32.12
C PRO A 734 30.80 -51.11 -32.60
N VAL A 735 30.24 -50.52 -33.67
CA VAL A 735 30.69 -49.26 -34.27
C VAL A 735 30.31 -48.06 -33.39
N ASP A 736 29.23 -48.15 -32.60
CA ASP A 736 28.90 -47.13 -31.60
C ASP A 736 29.78 -47.24 -30.35
N MET A 737 30.09 -48.46 -29.87
CA MET A 737 30.98 -48.64 -28.73
C MET A 737 32.44 -48.27 -29.06
N GLU A 738 32.92 -48.53 -30.28
CA GLU A 738 34.24 -48.09 -30.75
C GLU A 738 34.36 -46.55 -30.78
N LYS A 739 33.28 -45.82 -31.12
CA LYS A 739 33.23 -44.35 -30.98
C LYS A 739 33.34 -43.93 -29.51
N VAL A 740 32.63 -44.59 -28.60
CA VAL A 740 32.71 -44.30 -27.15
C VAL A 740 34.13 -44.54 -26.62
N GLU A 741 34.77 -45.64 -26.99
CA GLU A 741 36.17 -45.92 -26.61
C GLU A 741 37.12 -44.86 -27.18
N LYS A 742 36.94 -44.47 -28.45
CA LYS A 742 37.71 -43.41 -29.09
C LYS A 742 37.55 -42.06 -28.38
N TYR A 743 36.32 -41.57 -28.20
CA TYR A 743 36.05 -40.29 -27.53
C TYR A 743 36.52 -40.27 -26.08
N THR A 744 36.37 -41.38 -25.35
CA THR A 744 36.89 -41.55 -23.99
C THR A 744 38.42 -41.47 -23.98
N THR A 745 39.09 -42.10 -24.95
CA THR A 745 40.56 -42.08 -25.08
C THR A 745 41.07 -40.69 -25.49
N GLU A 746 40.42 -40.02 -26.44
CA GLU A 746 40.76 -38.64 -26.85
C GLU A 746 40.57 -37.65 -25.70
N ALA A 747 39.48 -37.75 -24.94
CA ALA A 747 39.22 -36.92 -23.77
C ALA A 747 40.20 -37.21 -22.60
N MET A 748 40.57 -38.47 -22.37
CA MET A 748 41.58 -38.83 -21.37
C MET A 748 42.99 -38.32 -21.76
N ASN A 749 43.35 -38.39 -23.04
CA ASN A 749 44.60 -37.83 -23.56
C ASN A 749 44.62 -36.30 -23.45
N TRP A 750 43.50 -35.62 -23.74
CA TRP A 750 43.35 -34.18 -23.53
C TRP A 750 43.51 -33.80 -22.06
N LEU A 751 42.84 -34.53 -21.15
CA LEU A 751 42.92 -34.33 -19.70
C LEU A 751 44.36 -34.45 -19.20
N ASN A 752 45.03 -35.55 -19.56
CA ASN A 752 46.43 -35.79 -19.20
C ASN A 752 47.38 -34.74 -19.77
N ALA A 753 47.21 -34.34 -21.04
CA ALA A 753 48.06 -33.32 -21.67
C ALA A 753 47.90 -31.96 -21.00
N LYS A 754 46.66 -31.54 -20.73
CA LYS A 754 46.37 -30.25 -20.09
C LYS A 754 46.77 -30.23 -18.60
N MET A 755 46.59 -31.31 -17.84
CA MET A 755 47.12 -31.42 -16.47
C MET A 755 48.65 -31.33 -16.44
N ASN A 756 49.33 -32.05 -17.33
CA ASN A 756 50.81 -31.99 -17.41
C ASN A 756 51.34 -30.62 -17.88
N ALA A 757 50.55 -29.84 -18.62
CA ALA A 757 50.88 -28.47 -18.96
C ALA A 757 50.62 -27.51 -17.79
N GLN A 758 49.49 -27.65 -17.08
CA GLN A 758 49.15 -26.82 -15.92
C GLN A 758 50.15 -26.99 -14.77
N ASN A 759 50.62 -28.22 -14.53
CA ASN A 759 51.62 -28.53 -13.50
C ASN A 759 53.03 -27.96 -13.79
N ARG A 760 53.23 -27.25 -14.92
CA ARG A 760 54.50 -26.58 -15.28
C ARG A 760 54.45 -25.07 -15.15
N LEU A 761 53.28 -24.48 -14.87
CA LEU A 761 53.14 -23.04 -14.61
C LEU A 761 53.28 -22.75 -13.11
N SER A 762 53.71 -21.53 -12.77
CA SER A 762 53.56 -21.01 -11.41
C SER A 762 52.11 -20.60 -11.13
N LEU A 763 51.73 -20.56 -9.85
CA LEU A 763 50.42 -20.03 -9.41
C LEU A 763 50.21 -18.54 -9.78
N THR A 764 51.30 -17.83 -10.07
CA THR A 764 51.34 -16.43 -10.51
C THR A 764 51.07 -16.23 -12.01
N GLN A 765 50.84 -17.30 -12.77
CA GLN A 765 50.60 -17.25 -14.21
C GLN A 765 49.18 -17.71 -14.55
N ASP A 766 48.65 -17.19 -15.66
CA ASP A 766 47.30 -17.53 -16.13
C ASP A 766 47.21 -19.00 -16.55
N PRO A 767 46.13 -19.72 -16.21
CA PRO A 767 46.09 -21.17 -16.35
C PRO A 767 45.95 -21.66 -17.80
N VAL A 768 46.53 -22.82 -18.09
CA VAL A 768 46.47 -23.50 -19.42
C VAL A 768 45.06 -24.00 -19.74
N VAL A 769 44.20 -24.14 -18.72
CA VAL A 769 42.79 -24.53 -18.83
C VAL A 769 41.97 -23.78 -17.79
N LYS A 770 40.95 -23.06 -18.26
CA LYS A 770 39.89 -22.55 -17.40
C LYS A 770 38.84 -23.63 -17.07
N VAL A 771 38.22 -23.58 -15.90
CA VAL A 771 37.14 -24.49 -15.46
C VAL A 771 36.02 -24.59 -16.50
N ALA A 772 35.72 -23.49 -17.20
CA ALA A 772 34.76 -23.46 -18.30
C ALA A 772 35.10 -24.42 -19.46
N GLU A 773 36.38 -24.59 -19.83
CA GLU A 773 36.81 -25.58 -20.85
C GLU A 773 36.59 -27.02 -20.36
N ILE A 774 36.82 -27.29 -19.07
CA ILE A 774 36.64 -28.62 -18.47
C ILE A 774 35.15 -28.99 -18.44
N ILE A 775 34.29 -28.06 -18.05
CA ILE A 775 32.83 -28.25 -18.05
C ILE A 775 32.30 -28.37 -19.48
N ALA A 776 32.88 -27.64 -20.45
CA ALA A 776 32.55 -27.82 -21.87
C ALA A 776 32.94 -29.22 -22.36
N LYS A 777 34.16 -29.70 -22.08
CA LYS A 777 34.61 -31.05 -22.44
C LYS A 777 33.83 -32.15 -21.72
N TYR A 778 33.42 -31.94 -20.47
CA TYR A 778 32.49 -32.83 -19.77
C TYR A 778 31.17 -32.93 -20.55
N LYS A 779 30.53 -31.80 -20.90
CA LYS A 779 29.24 -31.78 -21.61
C LYS A 779 29.34 -32.37 -23.02
N GLU A 780 30.44 -32.13 -23.74
CA GLU A 780 30.73 -32.74 -25.04
C GLU A 780 30.80 -34.27 -24.94
N LEU A 781 31.58 -34.78 -23.98
CA LEU A 781 31.73 -36.20 -23.70
C LEU A 781 30.42 -36.85 -23.24
N ASP A 782 29.65 -36.17 -22.38
CA ASP A 782 28.36 -36.61 -21.86
C ASP A 782 27.31 -36.71 -22.98
N ASN A 783 27.21 -35.68 -23.84
CA ASN A 783 26.32 -35.64 -25.00
C ASN A 783 26.67 -36.71 -26.06
N LEU A 784 27.95 -37.02 -26.27
CA LEU A 784 28.39 -38.01 -27.24
C LEU A 784 28.23 -39.45 -26.73
N CYS A 785 28.52 -39.70 -25.45
CA CYS A 785 28.61 -41.07 -24.93
C CYS A 785 27.33 -41.57 -24.25
N ASN A 786 26.56 -40.70 -23.58
CA ASN A 786 25.33 -41.15 -22.90
C ASN A 786 24.27 -41.73 -23.85
N PRO A 787 23.98 -41.15 -25.04
CA PRO A 787 22.98 -41.71 -25.96
C PRO A 787 23.33 -43.10 -26.49
N ILE A 788 24.63 -43.45 -26.48
CA ILE A 788 25.12 -44.77 -26.87
C ILE A 788 25.04 -45.75 -25.69
N ILE A 789 25.55 -45.35 -24.51
CA ILE A 789 25.62 -46.21 -23.31
C ILE A 789 24.25 -46.49 -22.69
N TYR A 790 23.28 -45.58 -22.85
CA TYR A 790 21.90 -45.73 -22.36
C TYR A 790 20.89 -46.04 -23.48
N LYS A 791 21.37 -46.45 -24.67
CA LYS A 791 20.55 -46.98 -25.78
C LYS A 791 19.77 -48.20 -25.26
N PRO A 792 18.42 -48.23 -25.27
CA PRO A 792 17.66 -49.33 -24.67
C PRO A 792 17.70 -50.61 -25.50
N LYS A 793 17.51 -51.77 -24.85
CA LYS A 793 17.39 -53.08 -25.53
C LYS A 793 16.17 -53.10 -26.47
N PRO A 794 16.29 -53.66 -27.70
CA PRO A 794 15.13 -53.89 -28.56
C PRO A 794 14.08 -54.79 -27.89
N LYS A 795 12.79 -54.46 -28.02
CA LYS A 795 11.69 -55.34 -27.60
C LYS A 795 11.59 -56.54 -28.54
N VAL A 796 11.42 -57.74 -27.98
CA VAL A 796 11.16 -58.99 -28.70
C VAL A 796 9.74 -59.46 -28.40
N GLU A 797 9.13 -60.12 -29.39
CA GLU A 797 7.68 -60.19 -29.62
C GLU A 797 7.38 -61.47 -30.47
N PRO A 798 6.18 -62.12 -30.48
CA PRO A 798 6.06 -63.55 -30.90
C PRO A 798 4.98 -64.01 -31.96
N GLN A 799 5.47 -64.77 -32.96
CA GLN A 799 4.94 -65.83 -33.87
C GLN A 799 3.51 -65.89 -34.52
N SER A 800 3.46 -66.45 -35.75
CA SER A 800 2.33 -67.23 -36.32
C SER A 800 2.80 -68.37 -37.27
N GLU A 801 2.00 -69.44 -37.48
CA GLU A 801 2.41 -70.73 -38.07
C GLU A 801 1.60 -71.16 -39.33
N GLY A 802 2.04 -72.19 -40.10
CA GLY A 802 1.14 -72.81 -41.11
C GLY A 802 1.63 -73.84 -42.16
N GLN A 803 2.28 -74.95 -41.77
CA GLN A 803 2.22 -76.31 -42.39
C GLN A 803 2.50 -76.54 -43.91
N ALA A 804 3.25 -77.57 -44.38
CA ALA A 804 4.08 -78.63 -43.76
C ALA A 804 5.00 -79.28 -44.87
N LYS A 805 5.25 -80.59 -45.11
CA LYS A 805 4.76 -81.88 -44.57
C LYS A 805 5.65 -83.14 -44.78
N SER A 806 6.98 -83.04 -44.91
CA SER A 806 7.88 -84.23 -44.93
C SER A 806 9.32 -83.88 -44.54
N ASN A 807 10.05 -84.64 -43.72
CA ASN A 807 9.65 -85.75 -42.84
C ASN A 807 10.64 -85.81 -41.66
N GLU A 808 10.19 -86.20 -40.45
CA GLU A 808 11.05 -86.60 -39.32
C GLU A 808 12.16 -85.58 -38.90
N HIS A 809 11.92 -84.56 -38.08
CA HIS A 809 10.69 -84.10 -37.41
C HIS A 809 10.74 -82.56 -37.51
N ASN A 810 10.06 -81.98 -38.51
CA ASN A 810 10.51 -80.75 -39.18
C ASN A 810 10.44 -79.43 -38.36
N GLY A 811 11.61 -78.84 -38.13
CA GLY A 811 11.92 -77.46 -38.55
C GLY A 811 11.54 -76.26 -37.63
N PRO A 812 12.02 -75.02 -37.94
CA PRO A 812 12.15 -73.95 -36.93
C PRO A 812 11.64 -72.52 -37.29
N MET A 813 11.76 -71.59 -36.32
CA MET A 813 11.74 -70.09 -36.37
C MET A 813 10.45 -69.29 -36.00
N ASN A 814 10.54 -67.94 -35.97
CA ASN A 814 10.15 -67.08 -34.82
C ASN A 814 9.59 -65.65 -35.22
N GLY A 815 8.80 -64.95 -34.36
CA GLY A 815 8.60 -63.45 -34.39
C GLY A 815 7.19 -62.76 -34.44
N GLN A 816 6.99 -61.72 -33.59
CA GLN A 816 5.98 -60.61 -33.41
C GLN A 816 4.45 -60.85 -33.16
N SER A 817 3.66 -60.14 -32.28
CA SER A 817 3.83 -59.04 -31.24
C SER A 817 2.56 -58.81 -30.34
N GLY A 818 2.45 -57.98 -29.26
CA GLY A 818 3.34 -57.04 -28.49
C GLY A 818 2.61 -56.19 -27.36
N THR A 819 3.36 -55.48 -26.47
CA THR A 819 3.03 -54.31 -25.54
C THR A 819 1.86 -54.36 -24.50
N ASP A 820 1.58 -53.42 -23.53
CA ASP A 820 2.34 -52.51 -22.60
C ASP A 820 1.48 -51.99 -21.38
N THR A 821 2.14 -51.46 -20.32
CA THR A 821 1.70 -50.42 -19.33
C THR A 821 0.51 -50.58 -18.32
N LYS A 822 0.78 -50.16 -17.05
CA LYS A 822 0.03 -49.25 -16.11
C LYS A 822 -1.50 -49.39 -15.92
N SER A 823 -2.13 -49.05 -14.78
CA SER A 823 -1.78 -48.77 -13.35
C SER A 823 -3.13 -48.55 -12.60
N GLU A 824 -3.35 -47.91 -11.43
CA GLU A 824 -2.59 -47.16 -10.40
C GLU A 824 -3.45 -47.13 -9.10
N ASP A 825 -2.86 -47.06 -7.89
CA ASP A 825 -3.61 -46.87 -6.62
C ASP A 825 -2.77 -46.14 -5.54
N SER A 826 -3.28 -45.99 -4.31
CA SER A 826 -3.25 -44.70 -3.59
C SER A 826 -2.65 -44.67 -2.17
N CYS A 827 -2.39 -43.43 -1.72
CA CYS A 827 -2.39 -42.94 -0.33
C CYS A 827 -1.18 -43.15 0.64
N GLN A 828 -0.84 -42.01 1.29
CA GLN A 828 -0.54 -41.81 2.72
C GLN A 828 0.86 -42.03 3.34
N GLN A 829 1.19 -41.09 4.25
CA GLN A 829 1.99 -41.17 5.50
C GLN A 829 3.49 -41.55 5.39
N THR A 830 4.52 -40.80 5.83
CA THR A 830 4.86 -39.91 6.98
C THR A 830 5.67 -40.59 8.10
N LYS A 831 6.73 -39.89 8.57
CA LYS A 831 7.65 -40.21 9.71
C LYS A 831 8.68 -41.32 9.40
N SER A 832 9.83 -41.41 10.10
CA SER A 832 10.34 -40.68 11.28
C SER A 832 11.82 -40.27 11.15
N SER A 833 12.31 -39.53 12.15
CA SER A 833 13.69 -39.04 12.32
C SER A 833 14.37 -39.65 13.54
N GLU A 834 15.69 -39.80 13.50
CA GLU A 834 16.66 -39.91 14.61
C GLU A 834 18.00 -39.44 14.00
N GLU A 835 18.62 -38.33 14.41
CA GLU A 835 19.32 -38.03 15.67
C GLU A 835 20.55 -38.91 15.94
N MET A 836 21.68 -38.24 16.17
CA MET A 836 22.99 -38.80 16.53
C MET A 836 23.69 -37.74 17.38
N ASP A 837 24.23 -38.12 18.54
CA ASP A 837 24.46 -37.23 19.68
C ASP A 837 25.84 -37.49 20.32
N MET A 838 26.43 -36.45 20.93
CA MET A 838 27.74 -36.43 21.65
C MET A 838 28.99 -36.74 20.77
N ASP A 839 30.18 -36.17 21.02
CA ASP A 839 30.70 -35.34 22.13
C ASP A 839 31.06 -33.89 21.70
#